data_AF-A0AAV7XPU5-F1
#
_entry.id   AF-A0AAV7XPU5-F1
#
_cell.length_a   1.000
_cell.length_b   1.000
_cell.length_c   1.000
_cell.angle_alpha   90.00
_cell.angle_beta   90.00
_cell.angle_gamma   90.00
#
_symmetry.space_group_name_H-M   'P 1'
#
loop_
_entity.id
_entity.type
_entity.pdbx_description
1 polymer ?
#
loop_
_entity_poly.entity_id
_entity_poly.type
_entity_poly.pdbx_seq_one_letter_code
_entity_poly.pdbx_strand_id
1 'polypeptide(L)'
;MDNEQLHQEQVKCVVVGDTAVGKTRLICARACNKQVSLSQLLTTHVPTVWAIDQYRIYKDVLERSWEVVDGVNVSLRLWDTFGDHEKDRRFAYGRSDVVLLCFSVTSPVSLRHCKAMWYPEIRRFCPQTPVLLVGCKNDLRYMYQDEAYLSIFRENGSFLRATKRSDLVMPDQARAVAKELGVHYYETSVLSYYGVNEVFENAIRVALMARRQQRFWMTNLKKVQKPLLQAPFKPPKPPVPETHVTPSSYDGHIREMWLQQAHTDVIFVAGSVGFTAHRFMLASGSPLLHRILMTDFSNELSTRSSSESSMVSTFGEATQGDFNDDTEHLIRVESGKQSRMWDQLKRRSSCQVLSCDVNRRLDVARDMDHPAFTSIRVQQCEGLDHRGNPSSSLQTVITLSKLITPQAMNQVLQFIYTGTIDRRYCELQTAPIGLLLEIRQAAEFLELSSLHSFVSNVHSREEFLNTDLKLHYRKELKTHLQELCIGHGLFSDVMFHLDDGLYPVHRALLMSRCDMFKAMFSGDFRESSAKVIAFPGVAQDTFMQLLTYLYTDELSGSVSYLKCIELLEVANRLCLHRLITLIEKRVVDQLTLKCEKEGDVVEHCLRLLEPCKLHNADQLADWCMNHLCTNYNKLCKRSPKLLRQLHPENQEYLSEHRWPPVWYLKDYDYYEKCASEREKEDRPLLKRSSAGCLCFSSKSRRNSSHMSGTTTITATHDADADADIEAMAEDVNHPVPVPVLHPSNGMDM
;
A
#
# COMPACT_ATOMS: atom_id res chain seq x y z
N MET A 1 -55.58 43.26 -12.45
CA MET A 1 -54.89 42.42 -13.45
C MET A 1 -54.85 41.01 -12.87
N ASP A 2 -55.95 40.28 -13.06
CA ASP A 2 -56.01 38.84 -12.85
C ASP A 2 -55.54 38.18 -14.14
N ASN A 3 -54.51 37.34 -14.08
CA ASN A 3 -54.30 36.24 -15.03
C ASN A 3 -53.17 35.30 -14.53
N GLU A 4 -53.59 34.08 -14.21
CA GLU A 4 -52.85 32.80 -14.22
C GLU A 4 -51.67 32.60 -13.25
N GLN A 5 -51.97 32.45 -11.96
CA GLN A 5 -51.22 31.50 -11.14
C GLN A 5 -51.61 30.08 -11.60
N LEU A 6 -50.76 29.47 -12.42
CA LEU A 6 -50.82 28.05 -12.80
C LEU A 6 -51.29 27.18 -11.62
N HIS A 7 -52.34 26.37 -11.82
CA HIS A 7 -52.95 25.49 -10.81
C HIS A 7 -51.92 24.81 -9.90
N GLN A 8 -51.67 25.40 -8.72
CA GLN A 8 -50.65 24.95 -7.77
C GLN A 8 -51.31 24.14 -6.65
N GLU A 9 -50.88 22.89 -6.47
CA GLU A 9 -51.32 22.02 -5.38
C GLU A 9 -50.44 22.27 -4.15
N GLN A 10 -51.02 22.74 -3.04
CA GLN A 10 -50.27 22.87 -1.78
C GLN A 10 -50.29 21.52 -1.06
N VAL A 11 -49.16 20.95 -0.65
CA VAL A 11 -49.09 19.68 0.08
C VAL A 11 -48.42 19.90 1.44
N LYS A 12 -49.13 19.61 2.52
CA LYS A 12 -48.60 19.64 3.89
C LYS A 12 -48.08 18.25 4.30
N CYS A 13 -46.76 18.16 4.50
CA CYS A 13 -46.07 16.95 4.92
C CYS A 13 -45.59 17.09 6.38
N VAL A 14 -46.09 16.23 7.27
CA VAL A 14 -45.69 16.22 8.70
C VAL A 14 -44.74 15.07 8.97
N VAL A 15 -43.65 15.34 9.68
CA VAL A 15 -42.62 14.33 10.02
C VAL A 15 -42.70 13.98 11.50
N VAL A 16 -42.88 12.70 11.82
CA VAL A 16 -43.19 12.19 13.17
C VAL A 16 -42.29 11.01 13.54
N GLY A 17 -41.94 10.88 14.81
CA GLY A 17 -41.13 9.78 15.34
C GLY A 17 -40.37 10.16 16.60
N ASP A 18 -39.59 9.22 17.15
CA ASP A 18 -38.81 9.43 18.38
C ASP A 18 -37.82 10.60 18.30
N THR A 19 -37.37 11.08 19.45
CA THR A 19 -36.27 12.04 19.56
C THR A 19 -34.98 11.45 18.96
N ALA A 20 -34.17 12.30 18.31
CA ALA A 20 -32.88 11.94 17.69
C ALA A 20 -32.89 10.90 16.55
N VAL A 21 -34.04 10.53 15.98
CA VAL A 21 -34.08 9.59 14.84
C VAL A 21 -33.58 10.20 13.52
N GLY A 22 -33.54 11.53 13.39
CA GLY A 22 -33.04 12.23 12.21
C GLY A 22 -34.07 13.13 11.49
N LYS A 23 -35.27 13.33 12.06
CA LYS A 23 -36.36 14.12 11.46
C LYS A 23 -35.93 15.53 11.02
N THR A 24 -35.39 16.32 11.95
CA THR A 24 -34.94 17.69 11.69
C THR A 24 -33.83 17.74 10.64
N ARG A 25 -32.88 16.80 10.69
CA ARG A 25 -31.80 16.70 9.69
C ARG A 25 -32.33 16.38 8.29
N LEU A 26 -33.30 15.47 8.19
CA LEU A 26 -33.94 15.11 6.92
C LEU A 26 -34.67 16.31 6.30
N ILE A 27 -35.42 17.07 7.12
CA ILE A 27 -36.11 18.29 6.68
C ILE A 27 -35.11 19.35 6.22
N CYS A 28 -34.09 19.62 7.03
CA CYS A 28 -33.04 20.59 6.68
C CYS A 28 -32.32 20.20 5.39
N ALA A 29 -31.99 18.91 5.20
CA ALA A 29 -31.34 18.41 3.99
C ALA A 29 -32.19 18.69 2.75
N ARG A 30 -33.49 18.39 2.82
CA ARG A 30 -34.44 18.66 1.73
C ARG A 30 -34.64 20.14 1.47
N ALA A 31 -34.91 20.93 2.52
CA ALA A 31 -35.24 22.35 2.37
C ALA A 31 -34.05 23.19 1.89
N CYS A 32 -32.83 22.85 2.32
CA CYS A 32 -31.61 23.54 1.93
C CYS A 32 -30.94 22.93 0.69
N ASN A 33 -31.39 21.76 0.22
CA ASN A 33 -30.77 20.97 -0.84
C ASN A 33 -29.23 20.85 -0.68
N LYS A 34 -28.78 20.57 0.56
CA LYS A 34 -27.36 20.61 0.92
C LYS A 34 -26.91 19.32 1.59
N GLN A 35 -25.79 18.78 1.12
CA GLN A 35 -25.08 17.69 1.77
C GLN A 35 -24.35 18.18 3.03
N VAL A 36 -24.35 17.36 4.08
CA VAL A 36 -23.76 17.69 5.37
C VAL A 36 -22.62 16.72 5.65
N SER A 37 -21.46 17.24 6.07
CA SER A 37 -20.32 16.38 6.40
C SER A 37 -20.59 15.52 7.64
N LEU A 38 -19.86 14.41 7.77
CA LEU A 38 -19.96 13.52 8.94
C LEU A 38 -19.69 14.26 10.26
N SER A 39 -18.65 15.10 10.28
CA SER A 39 -18.29 15.93 11.44
C SER A 39 -19.43 16.88 11.83
N GLN A 40 -20.05 17.56 10.85
CA GLN A 40 -21.18 18.43 11.10
C GLN A 40 -22.39 17.65 11.62
N LEU A 41 -22.69 16.48 11.06
CA LEU A 41 -23.82 15.65 11.50
C LEU A 41 -23.72 15.21 12.96
N LEU A 42 -22.51 14.88 13.42
CA LEU A 42 -22.26 14.36 14.76
C LEU A 42 -22.06 15.46 15.81
N THR A 43 -21.54 16.64 15.44
CA THR A 43 -21.18 17.70 16.40
C THR A 43 -22.21 18.82 16.54
N THR A 44 -23.00 19.09 15.49
CA THR A 44 -23.92 20.25 15.51
C THR A 44 -25.29 19.84 16.04
N HIS A 45 -25.76 20.46 17.13
CA HIS A 45 -27.16 20.34 17.51
C HIS A 45 -28.02 21.24 16.61
N VAL A 46 -29.01 20.66 15.91
CA VAL A 46 -29.97 21.43 15.12
C VAL A 46 -31.28 21.53 15.90
N PRO A 47 -31.67 22.72 16.39
CA PRO A 47 -32.96 22.88 17.05
C PRO A 47 -34.10 22.62 16.06
N THR A 48 -35.22 22.08 16.55
CA THR A 48 -36.45 21.79 15.77
C THR A 48 -37.19 23.08 15.40
N VAL A 49 -36.56 23.94 14.61
CA VAL A 49 -37.07 25.27 14.19
C VAL A 49 -38.24 25.15 13.19
N TRP A 50 -38.38 23.99 12.54
CA TRP A 50 -39.43 23.66 11.56
C TRP A 50 -40.76 23.23 12.19
N ALA A 51 -40.93 23.37 13.51
CA ALA A 51 -42.19 23.10 14.20
C ALA A 51 -43.30 24.14 13.87
N ILE A 52 -42.94 25.24 13.21
CA ILE A 52 -43.82 26.28 12.68
C ILE A 52 -43.57 26.38 11.17
N ASP A 53 -44.60 26.70 10.37
CA ASP A 53 -44.53 26.89 8.91
C ASP A 53 -43.55 28.01 8.52
N GLN A 54 -42.25 27.73 8.57
CA GLN A 54 -41.16 28.66 8.27
C GLN A 54 -41.24 29.20 6.83
N TYR A 55 -41.93 28.47 5.93
CA TYR A 55 -42.22 28.89 4.57
C TYR A 55 -43.08 30.16 4.49
N ARG A 56 -43.80 30.53 5.57
CA ARG A 56 -44.54 31.80 5.64
C ARG A 56 -43.63 33.00 5.99
N ILE A 57 -42.43 32.75 6.49
CA ILE A 57 -41.54 33.77 7.05
C ILE A 57 -40.36 34.04 6.09
N TYR A 58 -39.75 33.00 5.51
CA TYR A 58 -38.57 33.12 4.65
C TYR A 58 -38.89 32.87 3.17
N LYS A 59 -38.72 33.91 2.34
CA LYS A 59 -39.04 33.86 0.90
C LYS A 59 -38.20 32.83 0.13
N ASP A 60 -36.90 32.73 0.43
CA ASP A 60 -35.98 31.78 -0.22
C ASP A 60 -36.39 30.32 0.04
N VAL A 61 -36.95 30.04 1.22
CA VAL A 61 -37.42 28.71 1.61
C VAL A 61 -38.74 28.39 0.91
N LEU A 62 -39.59 29.39 0.68
CA LEU A 62 -40.83 29.24 -0.10
C LEU A 62 -40.54 28.97 -1.58
N GLU A 63 -39.59 29.67 -2.19
CA GLU A 63 -39.22 29.45 -3.60
C GLU A 63 -38.64 28.04 -3.80
N ARG A 64 -37.83 27.54 -2.85
CA ARG A 64 -37.31 26.17 -2.86
C ARG A 64 -38.34 25.08 -2.55
N SER A 65 -39.54 25.46 -2.11
CA SER A 65 -40.63 24.51 -1.83
C SER A 65 -41.40 24.07 -3.08
N TRP A 66 -41.16 24.75 -4.22
CA TRP A 66 -41.86 24.49 -5.46
C TRP A 66 -41.19 23.39 -6.25
N GLU A 67 -41.99 22.39 -6.63
CA GLU A 67 -41.52 21.24 -7.39
C GLU A 67 -42.60 20.76 -8.35
N VAL A 68 -42.19 20.13 -9.45
CA VAL A 68 -43.09 19.50 -10.42
C VAL A 68 -42.99 17.99 -10.25
N VAL A 69 -44.07 17.35 -9.81
CA VAL A 69 -44.14 15.89 -9.65
C VAL A 69 -45.21 15.34 -10.58
N ASP A 70 -44.83 14.42 -11.46
CA ASP A 70 -45.70 13.77 -12.46
C ASP A 70 -46.52 14.78 -13.32
N GLY A 71 -45.93 15.94 -13.60
CA GLY A 71 -46.55 17.04 -14.37
C GLY A 71 -47.52 17.92 -13.58
N VAL A 72 -47.53 17.82 -12.24
CA VAL A 72 -48.33 18.67 -11.34
C VAL A 72 -47.41 19.63 -10.58
N ASN A 73 -47.73 20.92 -10.62
CA ASN A 73 -47.01 21.94 -9.85
C ASN A 73 -47.42 21.88 -8.37
N VAL A 74 -46.48 21.61 -7.48
CA VAL A 74 -46.70 21.40 -6.05
C VAL A 74 -45.90 22.40 -5.21
N SER A 75 -46.49 22.92 -4.14
CA SER A 75 -45.77 23.59 -3.05
C SER A 75 -45.75 22.68 -1.84
N LEU A 76 -44.58 22.13 -1.51
CA LEU A 76 -44.39 21.22 -0.39
C LEU A 76 -44.08 22.00 0.90
N ARG A 77 -44.96 21.91 1.89
CA ARG A 77 -44.74 22.49 3.22
C ARG A 77 -44.36 21.42 4.21
N LEU A 78 -43.14 21.51 4.73
CA LEU A 78 -42.59 20.58 5.72
C LEU A 78 -42.89 21.06 7.14
N TRP A 79 -43.36 20.14 7.97
CA TRP A 79 -43.63 20.36 9.39
C TRP A 79 -42.86 19.34 10.22
N ASP A 80 -41.93 19.83 11.05
CA ASP A 80 -41.18 19.00 11.99
C ASP A 80 -41.95 18.86 13.31
N THR A 81 -41.74 17.74 14.01
CA THR A 81 -42.39 17.50 15.31
C THR A 81 -41.38 17.09 16.36
N PHE A 82 -41.59 17.58 17.59
CA PHE A 82 -40.84 17.12 18.74
C PHE A 82 -41.33 15.73 19.19
N GLY A 83 -40.39 14.83 19.46
CA GLY A 83 -40.69 13.49 19.97
C GLY A 83 -41.37 13.51 21.34
N ASP A 84 -41.07 14.49 22.18
CA ASP A 84 -41.50 14.48 23.59
C ASP A 84 -42.59 15.53 23.93
N HIS A 85 -43.06 16.34 22.98
CA HIS A 85 -44.07 17.40 23.22
C HIS A 85 -45.43 17.12 22.56
N GLU A 86 -46.31 16.41 23.27
CA GLU A 86 -47.63 15.97 22.74
C GLU A 86 -48.55 17.12 22.30
N LYS A 87 -48.57 18.24 23.03
CA LYS A 87 -49.45 19.39 22.70
C LYS A 87 -49.10 20.02 21.35
N ASP A 88 -47.82 20.18 21.05
CA ASP A 88 -47.34 20.79 19.81
C ASP A 88 -47.55 19.84 18.61
N ARG A 89 -47.41 18.53 18.83
CA ARG A 89 -47.71 17.51 17.80
C ARG A 89 -49.17 17.51 17.36
N ARG A 90 -50.11 17.67 18.30
CA ARG A 90 -51.54 17.75 17.98
C ARG A 90 -51.85 18.88 16.99
N PHE A 91 -51.17 20.02 17.14
CA PHE A 91 -51.30 21.14 16.23
C PHE A 91 -50.74 20.81 14.83
N ALA A 92 -49.60 20.14 14.76
CA ALA A 92 -48.96 19.75 13.51
C ALA A 92 -49.85 18.85 12.64
N TYR A 93 -50.60 17.90 13.23
CA TYR A 93 -51.48 16.99 12.48
C TYR A 93 -52.64 17.67 11.74
N GLY A 94 -53.06 18.87 12.15
CA GLY A 94 -54.21 19.55 11.55
C GLY A 94 -54.06 19.77 10.04
N ARG A 95 -55.02 19.26 9.25
CA ARG A 95 -55.05 19.34 7.77
C ARG A 95 -53.79 18.79 7.09
N SER A 96 -53.19 17.74 7.64
CA SER A 96 -52.03 17.09 7.02
C SER A 96 -52.45 16.27 5.80
N ASP A 97 -51.71 16.39 4.71
CA ASP A 97 -51.95 15.66 3.47
C ASP A 97 -51.18 14.34 3.42
N VAL A 98 -50.04 14.28 4.09
CA VAL A 98 -49.21 13.08 4.24
C VAL A 98 -48.38 13.15 5.52
N VAL A 99 -48.12 12.00 6.13
CA VAL A 99 -47.26 11.89 7.31
C VAL A 99 -46.08 10.97 7.03
N LEU A 100 -44.86 11.44 7.31
CA LEU A 100 -43.66 10.61 7.35
C LEU A 100 -43.45 10.10 8.77
N LEU A 101 -43.55 8.79 8.95
CA LEU A 101 -43.27 8.10 10.20
C LEU A 101 -41.82 7.63 10.20
N CYS A 102 -40.95 8.37 10.88
CA CYS A 102 -39.51 8.16 10.88
C CYS A 102 -39.03 7.31 12.07
N PHE A 103 -38.12 6.39 11.79
CA PHE A 103 -37.31 5.70 12.80
C PHE A 103 -35.83 5.77 12.41
N SER A 104 -34.93 5.42 13.33
CA SER A 104 -33.51 5.35 13.03
C SER A 104 -33.10 3.90 12.76
N VAL A 105 -32.37 3.65 11.67
CA VAL A 105 -31.84 2.31 11.39
C VAL A 105 -30.86 1.82 12.46
N THR A 106 -30.37 2.69 13.34
CA THR A 106 -29.49 2.35 14.46
C THR A 106 -30.23 2.23 15.79
N SER A 107 -31.56 2.13 15.77
CA SER A 107 -32.37 1.98 16.97
C SER A 107 -33.58 1.06 16.70
N PRO A 108 -33.49 -0.24 17.06
CA PRO A 108 -34.61 -1.17 16.94
C PRO A 108 -35.79 -0.79 17.83
N VAL A 109 -35.52 -0.05 18.91
CA VAL A 109 -36.55 0.53 19.79
C VAL A 109 -37.42 1.54 19.01
N SER A 110 -36.79 2.43 18.23
CA SER A 110 -37.54 3.44 17.46
C SER A 110 -38.47 2.82 16.42
N LEU A 111 -38.07 1.72 15.78
CA LEU A 111 -38.96 0.97 14.88
C LEU A 111 -40.14 0.34 15.62
N ARG A 112 -39.93 -0.19 16.83
CA ARG A 112 -41.02 -0.74 17.67
C ARG A 112 -42.01 0.35 18.08
N HIS A 113 -41.53 1.54 18.43
CA HIS A 113 -42.38 2.68 18.77
C HIS A 113 -43.22 3.15 17.58
N CYS A 114 -42.72 3.06 16.34
CA CYS A 114 -43.53 3.34 15.14
C CYS A 114 -44.83 2.53 15.13
N LYS A 115 -44.76 1.24 15.45
CA LYS A 115 -45.93 0.35 15.51
C LYS A 115 -46.77 0.55 16.78
N ALA A 116 -46.13 0.63 17.94
CA ALA A 116 -46.81 0.58 19.23
C ALA A 116 -47.41 1.92 19.68
N MET A 117 -46.82 3.05 19.28
CA MET A 117 -47.16 4.37 19.78
C MET A 117 -47.54 5.32 18.64
N TRP A 118 -46.62 5.56 17.70
CA TRP A 118 -46.74 6.64 16.73
C TRP A 118 -47.84 6.40 15.70
N TYR A 119 -47.92 5.19 15.13
CA TYR A 119 -48.96 4.88 14.16
C TYR A 119 -50.38 4.97 14.75
N PRO A 120 -50.67 4.42 15.95
CA PRO A 120 -51.92 4.67 16.66
C PRO A 120 -52.20 6.16 16.93
N GLU A 121 -51.20 6.94 17.34
CA GLU A 121 -51.33 8.40 17.57
C GLU A 121 -51.76 9.12 16.27
N ILE A 122 -51.06 8.85 15.16
CA ILE A 122 -51.35 9.42 13.84
C ILE A 122 -52.79 9.07 13.43
N ARG A 123 -53.17 7.79 13.54
CA ARG A 123 -54.52 7.33 13.16
C ARG A 123 -55.64 7.92 14.04
N ARG A 124 -55.34 8.28 15.29
CA ARG A 124 -56.29 8.96 16.19
C ARG A 124 -56.58 10.40 15.74
N PHE A 125 -55.56 11.15 15.31
CA PHE A 125 -55.71 12.57 14.95
C PHE A 125 -56.01 12.81 13.47
N CYS A 126 -55.51 11.95 12.58
CA CYS A 126 -55.68 12.07 11.13
C CYS A 126 -55.94 10.68 10.50
N PRO A 127 -57.14 10.10 10.68
CA PRO A 127 -57.42 8.70 10.37
C PRO A 127 -57.25 8.35 8.88
N GLN A 128 -57.61 9.28 7.99
CA GLN A 128 -57.59 9.09 6.53
C GLN A 128 -56.30 9.60 5.86
N THR A 129 -55.41 10.24 6.62
CA THR A 129 -54.17 10.77 6.06
C THR A 129 -53.22 9.62 5.73
N PRO A 130 -52.63 9.58 4.52
CA PRO A 130 -51.67 8.56 4.17
C PRO A 130 -50.38 8.70 5.00
N VAL A 131 -49.75 7.55 5.25
CA VAL A 131 -48.53 7.45 6.07
C VAL A 131 -47.45 6.70 5.29
N LEU A 132 -46.21 7.18 5.37
CA LEU A 132 -45.02 6.52 4.85
C LEU A 132 -44.07 6.17 5.99
N LEU A 133 -43.57 4.94 6.04
CA LEU A 133 -42.53 4.55 7.00
C LEU A 133 -41.16 4.91 6.43
N VAL A 134 -40.35 5.64 7.19
CA VAL A 134 -39.04 6.15 6.74
C VAL A 134 -37.93 5.72 7.70
N GLY A 135 -36.96 4.95 7.20
CA GLY A 135 -35.73 4.62 7.92
C GLY A 135 -34.67 5.70 7.70
N CYS A 136 -34.25 6.39 8.76
CA CYS A 136 -33.23 7.43 8.71
C CYS A 136 -31.84 6.89 9.12
N LYS A 137 -30.79 7.55 8.63
CA LYS A 137 -29.37 7.23 8.90
C LYS A 137 -28.90 5.92 8.25
N ASN A 138 -29.41 5.61 7.07
CA ASN A 138 -29.09 4.37 6.35
C ASN A 138 -27.56 4.13 6.18
N ASP A 139 -26.79 5.20 6.04
CA ASP A 139 -25.33 5.20 5.97
C ASP A 139 -24.66 4.41 7.11
N LEU A 140 -25.23 4.43 8.31
CA LEU A 140 -24.66 3.75 9.48
C LEU A 140 -24.68 2.22 9.38
N ARG A 141 -25.40 1.62 8.42
CA ARG A 141 -25.36 0.16 8.20
C ARG A 141 -24.02 -0.36 7.68
N TYR A 142 -23.22 0.49 7.02
CA TYR A 142 -21.88 0.12 6.56
C TYR A 142 -20.80 0.94 7.27
N MET A 143 -21.09 2.19 7.66
CA MET A 143 -20.09 3.06 8.29
C MET A 143 -19.74 2.70 9.73
N TYR A 144 -20.49 1.83 10.40
CA TYR A 144 -20.21 1.49 11.80
C TYR A 144 -18.83 0.83 12.02
N GLN A 145 -18.20 0.32 10.95
CA GLN A 145 -16.84 -0.24 10.96
C GLN A 145 -15.79 0.71 10.35
N ASP A 146 -16.20 1.87 9.85
CA ASP A 146 -15.32 2.81 9.18
C ASP A 146 -14.38 3.51 10.19
N GLU A 147 -13.08 3.50 9.92
CA GLU A 147 -12.05 4.11 10.78
C GLU A 147 -12.29 5.61 10.99
N ALA A 148 -12.72 6.36 9.96
CA ALA A 148 -13.02 7.78 10.07
C ALA A 148 -14.30 8.06 10.85
N TYR A 149 -15.27 7.14 10.84
CA TYR A 149 -16.42 7.21 11.74
C TYR A 149 -16.00 6.93 13.19
N LEU A 150 -15.22 5.88 13.42
CA LEU A 150 -14.80 5.45 14.76
C LEU A 150 -13.83 6.44 15.42
N SER A 151 -12.95 7.08 14.66
CA SER A 151 -11.99 8.07 15.17
C SER A 151 -12.69 9.25 15.86
N ILE A 152 -13.82 9.72 15.32
CA ILE A 152 -14.61 10.82 15.91
C ILE A 152 -15.10 10.47 17.33
N PHE A 153 -15.41 9.20 17.62
CA PHE A 153 -15.81 8.78 18.97
C PHE A 153 -14.62 8.52 19.88
N ARG A 154 -13.46 8.12 19.34
CA ARG A 154 -12.21 8.02 20.11
C ARG A 154 -11.76 9.41 20.59
N GLU A 155 -11.87 10.42 19.73
CA GLU A 155 -11.47 11.80 20.01
C GLU A 155 -12.43 12.55 20.95
N ASN A 156 -13.75 12.36 20.80
CA ASN A 156 -14.75 13.14 21.53
C ASN A 156 -15.18 12.56 22.90
N GLY A 157 -14.55 11.48 23.37
CA GLY A 157 -14.72 10.97 24.73
C GLY A 157 -16.11 10.41 25.09
N SER A 158 -16.25 10.01 26.36
CA SER A 158 -17.24 9.06 26.92
C SER A 158 -18.74 9.42 26.82
N PHE A 159 -19.14 10.51 26.15
CA PHE A 159 -20.53 10.98 26.08
C PHE A 159 -21.32 10.46 24.87
N LEU A 160 -20.65 9.90 23.87
CA LEU A 160 -21.26 9.36 22.65
C LEU A 160 -20.80 7.92 22.43
N ARG A 161 -21.75 6.99 22.32
CA ARG A 161 -21.47 5.58 22.00
C ARG A 161 -21.52 5.38 20.48
N ALA A 162 -20.46 4.82 19.92
CA ALA A 162 -20.46 4.38 18.52
C ALA A 162 -21.54 3.31 18.28
N THR A 163 -22.11 3.32 17.06
CA THR A 163 -23.11 2.32 16.64
C THR A 163 -22.50 0.93 16.62
N LYS A 164 -23.20 -0.06 17.17
CA LYS A 164 -22.80 -1.47 17.11
C LYS A 164 -23.69 -2.24 16.15
N ARG A 165 -23.21 -3.38 15.66
CA ARG A 165 -23.97 -4.29 14.79
C ARG A 165 -25.33 -4.70 15.39
N SER A 166 -25.40 -4.88 16.71
CA SER A 166 -26.65 -5.21 17.43
C SER A 166 -27.71 -4.11 17.40
N ASP A 167 -27.32 -2.87 17.11
CA ASP A 167 -28.23 -1.73 17.05
C ASP A 167 -28.83 -1.55 15.65
N LEU A 168 -28.34 -2.28 14.65
CA LEU A 168 -28.73 -2.11 13.27
C LEU A 168 -30.05 -2.83 12.97
N VAL A 169 -30.97 -2.09 12.37
CA VAL A 169 -32.23 -2.57 11.82
C VAL A 169 -32.03 -2.88 10.34
N MET A 170 -32.22 -4.15 9.99
CA MET A 170 -32.10 -4.62 8.61
C MET A 170 -33.35 -4.26 7.77
N PRO A 171 -33.23 -4.07 6.44
CA PRO A 171 -34.35 -3.64 5.60
C PRO A 171 -35.58 -4.57 5.63
N ASP A 172 -35.36 -5.88 5.79
CA ASP A 172 -36.41 -6.89 5.94
C ASP A 172 -37.27 -6.68 7.19
N GLN A 173 -36.64 -6.34 8.33
CA GLN A 173 -37.35 -6.06 9.59
C GLN A 173 -38.27 -4.83 9.45
N ALA A 174 -37.77 -3.75 8.84
CA ALA A 174 -38.55 -2.54 8.64
C ALA A 174 -39.68 -2.74 7.62
N ARG A 175 -39.44 -3.51 6.54
CA ARG A 175 -40.49 -3.88 5.58
C ARG A 175 -41.57 -4.75 6.19
N ALA A 176 -41.24 -5.66 7.11
CA ALA A 176 -42.23 -6.46 7.82
C ALA A 176 -43.20 -5.55 8.59
N VAL A 177 -42.67 -4.56 9.32
CA VAL A 177 -43.48 -3.56 10.02
C VAL A 177 -44.32 -2.73 9.02
N ALA A 178 -43.73 -2.28 7.91
CA ALA A 178 -44.46 -1.51 6.90
C ALA A 178 -45.63 -2.31 6.31
N LYS A 179 -45.41 -3.61 6.03
CA LYS A 179 -46.45 -4.52 5.54
C LYS A 179 -47.57 -4.73 6.55
N GLU A 180 -47.24 -4.89 7.84
CA GLU A 180 -48.24 -5.00 8.91
C GLU A 180 -49.09 -3.73 9.05
N LEU A 181 -48.48 -2.56 8.89
CA LEU A 181 -49.17 -1.27 8.96
C LEU A 181 -49.94 -0.92 7.67
N GLY A 182 -49.66 -1.61 6.56
CA GLY A 182 -50.24 -1.31 5.24
C GLY A 182 -49.70 -0.01 4.63
N VAL A 183 -48.43 0.32 4.88
CA VAL A 183 -47.77 1.56 4.42
C VAL A 183 -46.57 1.25 3.53
N HIS A 184 -46.16 2.21 2.70
CA HIS A 184 -44.91 2.09 1.94
C HIS A 184 -43.69 2.39 2.82
N TYR A 185 -42.57 1.73 2.50
CA TYR A 185 -41.30 1.86 3.19
C TYR A 185 -40.25 2.50 2.30
N TYR A 186 -39.51 3.45 2.87
CA TYR A 186 -38.38 4.10 2.24
C TYR A 186 -37.26 4.33 3.25
N GLU A 187 -36.05 4.53 2.77
CA GLU A 187 -34.89 4.85 3.57
C GLU A 187 -34.19 6.10 3.08
N THR A 188 -33.50 6.76 4.02
CA THR A 188 -32.81 8.01 3.79
C THR A 188 -31.46 8.03 4.50
N SER A 189 -30.49 8.67 3.86
CA SER A 189 -29.21 9.04 4.43
C SER A 189 -28.96 10.50 4.10
N VAL A 190 -28.85 11.35 5.12
CA VAL A 190 -28.53 12.76 4.92
C VAL A 190 -27.05 12.93 4.52
N LEU A 191 -26.18 12.03 5.00
CA LEU A 191 -24.76 12.06 4.71
C LEU A 191 -24.48 11.79 3.22
N SER A 192 -25.03 10.70 2.68
CA SER A 192 -24.88 10.34 1.26
C SER A 192 -25.95 10.97 0.36
N TYR A 193 -26.88 11.72 0.94
CA TYR A 193 -28.07 12.28 0.28
C TYR A 193 -29.01 11.24 -0.36
N TYR A 194 -28.77 9.95 -0.13
CA TYR A 194 -29.57 8.86 -0.69
C TYR A 194 -31.01 8.91 -0.16
N GLY A 195 -31.96 8.75 -1.07
CA GLY A 195 -33.39 8.62 -0.78
C GLY A 195 -34.07 9.90 -0.27
N VAL A 196 -33.34 10.99 -0.02
CA VAL A 196 -33.91 12.23 0.53
C VAL A 196 -34.98 12.80 -0.40
N ASN A 197 -34.66 13.03 -1.68
CA ASN A 197 -35.63 13.56 -2.66
C ASN A 197 -36.75 12.54 -2.94
N GLU A 198 -36.40 11.28 -3.17
CA GLU A 198 -37.34 10.21 -3.48
C GLU A 198 -38.45 10.06 -2.42
N VAL A 199 -38.10 10.18 -1.13
CA VAL A 199 -39.10 10.10 -0.05
C VAL A 199 -40.12 11.23 -0.13
N PHE A 200 -39.67 12.46 -0.38
CA PHE A 200 -40.58 13.62 -0.44
C PHE A 200 -41.40 13.62 -1.73
N GLU A 201 -40.82 13.25 -2.88
CA GLU A 201 -41.56 13.08 -4.12
C GLU A 201 -42.65 11.99 -3.98
N ASN A 202 -42.31 10.85 -3.37
CA ASN A 202 -43.29 9.80 -3.14
C ASN A 202 -44.33 10.21 -2.09
N ALA A 203 -43.97 11.01 -1.08
CA ALA A 203 -44.94 11.60 -0.16
C ALA A 203 -45.95 12.51 -0.89
N ILE A 204 -45.47 13.32 -1.84
CA ILE A 204 -46.32 14.14 -2.72
C ILE A 204 -47.23 13.24 -3.57
N ARG A 205 -46.70 12.20 -4.24
CA ARG A 205 -47.51 11.26 -5.03
C ARG A 205 -48.63 10.65 -4.20
N VAL A 206 -48.31 10.14 -3.00
CA VAL A 206 -49.32 9.55 -2.10
C VAL A 206 -50.37 10.59 -1.68
N ALA A 207 -49.97 11.81 -1.33
CA ALA A 207 -50.89 12.89 -0.95
C ALA A 207 -51.86 13.24 -2.09
N LEU A 208 -51.33 13.44 -3.31
CA LEU A 208 -52.12 13.76 -4.49
C LEU A 208 -53.06 12.62 -4.89
N MET A 209 -52.62 11.36 -4.75
CA MET A 209 -53.48 10.19 -4.97
C MET A 209 -54.63 10.12 -3.96
N ALA A 210 -54.39 10.36 -2.68
CA ALA A 210 -55.43 10.38 -1.66
C ALA A 210 -56.46 11.50 -1.94
N ARG A 211 -56.00 12.68 -2.37
CA ARG A 211 -56.86 13.79 -2.78
C ARG A 211 -57.71 13.46 -4.01
N ARG A 212 -57.12 12.78 -5.01
CA ARG A 212 -57.85 12.33 -6.21
C ARG A 212 -59.04 11.44 -5.84
N GLN A 213 -58.90 10.59 -4.82
CA GLN A 213 -60.01 9.74 -4.34
C GLN A 213 -61.13 10.57 -3.68
N GLN A 214 -60.78 11.67 -3.01
CA GLN A 214 -61.74 12.57 -2.35
C GLN A 214 -62.42 13.54 -3.33
N ARG A 215 -61.77 13.89 -4.44
CA ARG A 215 -62.24 14.84 -5.46
C ARG A 215 -62.26 14.20 -6.85
N PHE A 216 -63.06 13.14 -6.99
CA PHE A 216 -63.14 12.26 -8.17
C PHE A 216 -63.20 12.96 -9.54
N TRP A 217 -63.75 14.17 -9.62
CA TRP A 217 -63.94 14.94 -10.87
C TRP A 217 -62.73 15.80 -11.31
N MET A 218 -61.62 15.84 -10.54
CA MET A 218 -60.42 16.59 -10.94
C MET A 218 -59.59 15.83 -11.98
N THR A 219 -59.64 16.28 -13.24
CA THR A 219 -58.91 15.70 -14.38
C THR A 219 -57.39 15.88 -14.30
N ASN A 220 -56.91 16.90 -13.59
CA ASN A 220 -55.49 17.28 -13.53
C ASN A 220 -54.61 16.27 -12.77
N LEU A 221 -55.18 15.51 -11.83
CA LEU A 221 -54.44 14.52 -11.03
C LEU A 221 -54.45 13.10 -11.64
N LYS A 222 -55.02 12.93 -12.85
CA LYS A 222 -55.11 11.61 -13.50
C LYS A 222 -53.74 11.02 -13.85
N LYS A 223 -52.75 11.88 -14.12
CA LYS A 223 -51.39 11.53 -14.52
C LYS A 223 -50.47 11.16 -13.35
N VAL A 224 -50.87 11.46 -12.11
CA VAL A 224 -50.08 11.15 -10.91
C VAL A 224 -49.93 9.63 -10.78
N GLN A 225 -48.69 9.18 -10.67
CA GLN A 225 -48.34 7.77 -10.60
C GLN A 225 -48.48 7.24 -9.18
N LYS A 226 -48.53 5.91 -9.06
CA LYS A 226 -48.36 5.23 -7.76
C LYS A 226 -46.97 5.55 -7.17
N PRO A 227 -46.78 5.47 -5.85
CA PRO A 227 -45.48 5.70 -5.23
C PRO A 227 -44.45 4.75 -5.81
N LEU A 228 -43.32 5.29 -6.28
CA LEU A 228 -42.26 4.56 -6.97
C LEU A 228 -41.51 3.65 -5.99
N LEU A 229 -40.95 2.55 -6.52
CA LEU A 229 -40.02 1.72 -5.75
C LEU A 229 -38.69 2.44 -5.60
N GLN A 230 -38.09 2.32 -4.43
CA GLN A 230 -36.73 2.81 -4.18
C GLN A 230 -35.75 1.67 -4.37
N ALA A 231 -34.74 1.88 -5.23
CA ALA A 231 -33.64 0.94 -5.40
C ALA A 231 -32.74 0.99 -4.16
N PRO A 232 -32.30 -0.15 -3.60
CA PRO A 232 -31.56 -0.18 -2.34
C PRO A 232 -30.20 0.51 -2.46
N PHE A 233 -29.77 1.15 -1.37
CA PHE A 233 -28.47 1.82 -1.32
C PHE A 233 -27.33 0.80 -1.37
N LYS A 234 -26.54 0.85 -2.44
CA LYS A 234 -25.31 0.08 -2.56
C LYS A 234 -24.18 0.81 -1.83
N PRO A 235 -23.58 0.22 -0.78
CA PRO A 235 -22.45 0.83 -0.10
C PRO A 235 -21.26 1.07 -1.05
N PRO A 236 -20.49 2.15 -0.84
CA PRO A 236 -19.27 2.37 -1.60
C PRO A 236 -18.33 1.17 -1.44
N LYS A 237 -17.56 0.91 -2.49
CA LYS A 237 -16.54 -0.15 -2.45
C LYS A 237 -15.43 0.25 -1.47
N PRO A 238 -14.94 -0.65 -0.61
CA PRO A 238 -13.83 -0.36 0.29
C PRO A 238 -12.61 0.16 -0.48
N PRO A 239 -11.88 1.16 0.06
CA PRO A 239 -10.64 1.62 -0.56
C PRO A 239 -9.58 0.52 -0.56
N VAL A 240 -8.68 0.57 -1.53
CA VAL A 240 -7.53 -0.34 -1.59
C VAL A 240 -6.49 0.12 -0.57
N PRO A 241 -5.91 -0.79 0.25
CA PRO A 241 -4.85 -0.44 1.20
C PRO A 241 -3.63 0.17 0.49
N GLU A 242 -3.05 1.21 1.09
CA GLU A 242 -1.83 1.83 0.59
C GLU A 242 -0.59 1.00 0.97
N THR A 243 0.41 0.97 0.08
CA THR A 243 1.70 0.32 0.35
C THR A 243 2.81 1.35 0.48
N HIS A 244 3.60 1.20 1.53
CA HIS A 244 4.72 2.07 1.86
C HIS A 244 6.00 1.23 1.96
N VAL A 245 7.11 1.82 1.50
CA VAL A 245 8.44 1.22 1.58
C VAL A 245 9.22 1.94 2.68
N THR A 246 9.73 1.19 3.66
CA THR A 246 10.59 1.73 4.72
C THR A 246 11.79 2.44 4.10
N PRO A 247 12.20 3.65 4.52
CA PRO A 247 13.31 4.38 3.89
C PRO A 247 14.65 3.63 3.97
N SER A 248 15.54 3.90 3.01
CA SER A 248 16.85 3.24 2.92
C SER A 248 17.82 3.69 4.00
N SER A 249 18.48 2.74 4.65
CA SER A 249 19.65 2.97 5.51
C SER A 249 20.99 2.64 4.82
N TYR A 250 20.96 2.32 3.52
CA TYR A 250 22.12 1.82 2.75
C TYR A 250 23.36 2.71 2.88
N ASP A 251 23.20 4.01 2.63
CA ASP A 251 24.31 4.98 2.69
C ASP A 251 24.96 5.03 4.08
N GLY A 252 24.15 4.90 5.14
CA GLY A 252 24.65 4.87 6.52
C GLY A 252 25.49 3.63 6.78
N HIS A 253 25.03 2.47 6.32
CA HIS A 253 25.70 1.19 6.52
C HIS A 253 27.02 1.10 5.76
N ILE A 254 27.08 1.57 4.50
CA ILE A 254 28.34 1.60 3.73
C ILE A 254 29.35 2.57 4.36
N ARG A 255 28.87 3.68 4.92
CA ARG A 255 29.72 4.61 5.68
C ARG A 255 30.24 3.97 6.97
N GLU A 256 29.42 3.22 7.69
CA GLU A 256 29.84 2.48 8.89
C GLU A 256 30.90 1.42 8.55
N MET A 257 30.72 0.69 7.43
CA MET A 257 31.70 -0.26 6.91
C MET A 257 33.06 0.40 6.64
N TRP A 258 33.06 1.59 6.04
CA TRP A 258 34.28 2.39 5.84
C TRP A 258 34.95 2.77 7.16
N LEU A 259 34.17 3.19 8.16
CA LEU A 259 34.70 3.65 9.45
C LEU A 259 35.21 2.51 10.35
N GLN A 260 34.57 1.34 10.31
CA GLN A 260 34.93 0.19 11.16
C GLN A 260 36.14 -0.58 10.63
N GLN A 261 36.42 -0.51 9.31
CA GLN A 261 37.56 -1.16 8.66
C GLN A 261 37.69 -2.68 8.95
N ALA A 262 36.58 -3.35 9.26
CA ALA A 262 36.52 -4.77 9.55
C ALA A 262 36.64 -5.61 8.26
N HIS A 263 37.40 -6.72 8.31
CA HIS A 263 37.63 -7.62 7.16
C HIS A 263 38.24 -6.93 5.92
N THR A 264 39.15 -5.97 6.15
CA THR A 264 39.91 -5.32 5.08
C THR A 264 41.03 -6.22 4.55
N ASP A 265 41.18 -6.28 3.24
CA ASP A 265 42.06 -7.19 2.50
C ASP A 265 43.15 -6.46 1.68
N VAL A 266 43.13 -5.12 1.67
CA VAL A 266 44.14 -4.28 1.01
C VAL A 266 44.56 -3.10 1.90
N ILE A 267 45.85 -2.79 1.88
CA ILE A 267 46.45 -1.65 2.57
C ILE A 267 47.15 -0.74 1.56
N PHE A 268 46.82 0.54 1.55
CA PHE A 268 47.57 1.58 0.85
C PHE A 268 48.55 2.28 1.78
N VAL A 269 49.81 2.39 1.38
CA VAL A 269 50.85 3.12 2.14
C VAL A 269 51.16 4.43 1.41
N ALA A 270 50.76 5.56 2.00
CA ALA A 270 51.11 6.90 1.52
C ALA A 270 52.09 7.56 2.51
N GLY A 271 53.36 7.65 2.13
CA GLY A 271 54.40 8.20 3.02
C GLY A 271 54.55 7.37 4.29
N SER A 272 54.13 7.92 5.44
CA SER A 272 54.18 7.24 6.75
C SER A 272 52.82 6.78 7.28
N VAL A 273 51.76 6.86 6.45
CA VAL A 273 50.39 6.53 6.84
C VAL A 273 49.88 5.34 6.02
N GLY A 274 49.29 4.35 6.70
CA GLY A 274 48.61 3.22 6.08
C GLY A 274 47.08 3.41 6.09
N PHE A 275 46.42 3.08 5.00
CA PHE A 275 44.96 3.08 4.86
C PHE A 275 44.47 1.69 4.48
N THR A 276 43.61 1.09 5.29
CA THR A 276 42.97 -0.20 5.00
C THR A 276 41.68 -0.01 4.20
N ALA A 277 41.42 -0.88 3.24
CA ALA A 277 40.21 -0.88 2.42
C ALA A 277 39.83 -2.30 1.97
N HIS A 278 38.70 -2.41 1.28
CA HIS A 278 38.18 -3.64 0.70
C HIS A 278 38.39 -3.68 -0.81
N ARG A 279 39.00 -4.75 -1.34
CA ARG A 279 39.30 -4.91 -2.78
C ARG A 279 38.06 -4.83 -3.64
N PHE A 280 36.97 -5.48 -3.22
CA PHE A 280 35.71 -5.49 -3.96
C PHE A 280 35.15 -4.07 -4.14
N MET A 281 35.17 -3.24 -3.08
CA MET A 281 34.71 -1.84 -3.16
C MET A 281 35.57 -0.99 -4.09
N LEU A 282 36.89 -1.15 -4.02
CA LEU A 282 37.84 -0.39 -4.85
C LEU A 282 37.73 -0.78 -6.32
N ALA A 283 37.58 -2.08 -6.59
CA ALA A 283 37.38 -2.62 -7.92
C ALA A 283 36.07 -2.11 -8.55
N SER A 284 34.98 -2.06 -7.78
CA SER A 284 33.71 -1.51 -8.27
C SER A 284 33.74 0.01 -8.44
N GLY A 285 34.57 0.72 -7.67
CA GLY A 285 34.65 2.18 -7.67
C GLY A 285 35.69 2.81 -8.60
N SER A 286 36.72 2.06 -9.02
CA SER A 286 37.80 2.55 -9.91
C SER A 286 38.19 1.48 -10.94
N PRO A 287 38.10 1.78 -12.25
CA PRO A 287 38.56 0.89 -13.32
C PRO A 287 40.06 0.56 -13.24
N LEU A 288 40.89 1.52 -12.83
CA LEU A 288 42.32 1.31 -12.64
C LEU A 288 42.59 0.32 -11.51
N LEU A 289 41.97 0.51 -10.35
CA LEU A 289 42.14 -0.40 -9.22
C LEU A 289 41.59 -1.79 -9.53
N HIS A 290 40.50 -1.92 -10.28
CA HIS A 290 40.03 -3.20 -10.79
C HIS A 290 41.11 -3.92 -11.60
N ARG A 291 41.73 -3.25 -12.59
CA ARG A 291 42.80 -3.84 -13.41
C ARG A 291 44.02 -4.28 -12.58
N ILE A 292 44.46 -3.42 -11.66
CA ILE A 292 45.63 -3.70 -10.81
C ILE A 292 45.36 -4.86 -9.86
N LEU A 293 44.19 -4.89 -9.21
CA LEU A 293 43.84 -5.91 -8.22
C LEU A 293 43.49 -7.27 -8.83
N MET A 294 43.15 -7.32 -10.12
CA MET A 294 42.91 -8.55 -10.90
C MET A 294 44.17 -9.17 -11.49
N THR A 295 45.31 -8.48 -11.46
CA THR A 295 46.52 -9.01 -12.08
C THR A 295 47.04 -10.19 -11.25
N ASP A 296 46.94 -11.42 -11.77
CA ASP A 296 47.30 -12.65 -11.07
C ASP A 296 48.78 -12.68 -10.65
N PHE A 297 49.02 -12.88 -9.34
CA PHE A 297 50.35 -13.11 -8.75
C PHE A 297 50.81 -14.58 -8.81
N SER A 298 49.95 -15.48 -9.30
CA SER A 298 50.16 -16.94 -9.28
C SER A 298 51.11 -17.45 -10.37
N ASN A 299 51.24 -16.75 -11.51
CA ASN A 299 52.06 -17.20 -12.65
C ASN A 299 53.59 -16.99 -12.49
N GLU A 300 54.05 -16.27 -11.46
CA GLU A 300 55.49 -16.10 -11.19
C GLU A 300 56.06 -17.14 -10.21
N LEU A 301 55.21 -17.97 -9.57
CA LEU A 301 55.69 -19.07 -8.73
C LEU A 301 56.20 -20.30 -9.54
N SER A 302 55.90 -20.40 -10.83
CA SER A 302 56.19 -21.59 -11.65
C SER A 302 57.31 -21.43 -12.68
N THR A 303 58.00 -20.28 -12.77
CA THR A 303 58.99 -20.02 -13.85
C THR A 303 60.43 -19.79 -13.38
N ARG A 304 60.78 -20.13 -12.14
CA ARG A 304 62.18 -20.10 -11.66
C ARG A 304 62.76 -21.47 -11.29
N SER A 305 62.36 -22.51 -12.01
CA SER A 305 63.06 -23.81 -11.98
C SER A 305 63.38 -24.27 -13.39
N SER A 306 64.43 -23.69 -13.97
CA SER A 306 65.39 -24.40 -14.84
C SER A 306 66.28 -23.39 -15.55
N SER A 307 67.52 -23.27 -15.08
CA SER A 307 68.73 -23.49 -15.89
C SER A 307 69.90 -22.60 -15.44
N GLU A 308 71.08 -23.21 -15.52
CA GLU A 308 72.43 -22.65 -15.45
C GLU A 308 73.14 -22.68 -14.08
N SER A 309 73.83 -23.83 -13.91
CA SER A 309 75.25 -23.91 -13.49
C SER A 309 75.53 -23.84 -11.98
N SER A 310 76.45 -24.59 -11.39
CA SER A 310 77.25 -25.76 -11.73
C SER A 310 78.00 -26.13 -10.44
N MET A 311 78.33 -27.43 -10.31
CA MET A 311 79.24 -28.09 -9.35
C MET A 311 79.94 -27.23 -8.26
N VAL A 312 79.76 -27.60 -6.99
CA VAL A 312 80.84 -28.03 -6.06
C VAL A 312 80.22 -28.90 -4.97
N SER A 313 80.77 -30.11 -4.82
CA SER A 313 80.50 -31.08 -3.76
C SER A 313 81.36 -30.81 -2.52
N THR A 314 80.79 -30.82 -1.31
CA THR A 314 81.50 -31.33 -0.12
C THR A 314 80.53 -31.80 0.97
N PHE A 315 80.88 -32.96 1.53
CA PHE A 315 80.23 -33.74 2.58
C PHE A 315 80.01 -33.01 3.91
N GLY A 316 79.01 -33.47 4.68
CA GLY A 316 78.91 -33.22 6.13
C GLY A 316 77.56 -33.61 6.74
N GLU A 317 77.42 -34.86 7.18
CA GLU A 317 76.36 -35.33 8.08
C GLU A 317 76.50 -34.68 9.47
N ALA A 318 75.39 -34.24 10.08
CA ALA A 318 75.18 -34.27 11.54
C ALA A 318 73.73 -33.92 11.95
N THR A 319 73.01 -34.97 12.38
CA THR A 319 72.16 -35.08 13.60
C THR A 319 71.12 -34.02 13.99
N GLN A 320 69.91 -34.54 14.16
CA GLN A 320 68.75 -34.10 14.94
C GLN A 320 69.05 -33.34 16.25
N GLY A 321 68.12 -32.45 16.60
CA GLY A 321 67.92 -31.92 17.96
C GLY A 321 66.71 -30.99 18.04
N ASP A 322 65.52 -31.57 18.19
CA ASP A 322 64.34 -30.89 18.73
C ASP A 322 64.62 -30.44 20.16
N PHE A 323 64.26 -29.20 20.56
CA PHE A 323 63.82 -28.91 21.93
C PHE A 323 63.03 -27.59 22.04
N ASN A 324 61.98 -27.68 22.87
CA ASN A 324 60.84 -26.78 23.08
C ASN A 324 61.11 -25.34 23.57
N ASP A 325 60.45 -24.45 22.85
CA ASP A 325 59.59 -23.27 23.12
C ASP A 325 59.02 -22.92 24.53
N ASP A 326 59.61 -23.29 25.67
CA ASP A 326 58.97 -23.00 27.00
C ASP A 326 59.74 -22.06 27.94
N THR A 327 60.72 -21.28 27.46
CA THR A 327 61.60 -20.50 28.38
C THR A 327 61.78 -19.01 28.09
N GLU A 328 60.81 -18.34 27.44
CA GLU A 328 60.88 -16.87 27.30
C GLU A 328 59.60 -16.10 27.73
N HIS A 329 58.65 -16.78 28.37
CA HIS A 329 57.38 -16.18 28.78
C HIS A 329 57.33 -15.54 30.18
N LEU A 330 58.46 -15.19 30.81
CA LEU A 330 58.44 -14.73 32.21
C LEU A 330 59.25 -13.48 32.56
N ILE A 331 59.52 -12.54 31.63
CA ILE A 331 60.03 -11.20 32.02
C ILE A 331 59.52 -10.08 31.09
N ARG A 332 58.31 -9.56 31.34
CA ARG A 332 57.99 -8.10 31.46
C ARG A 332 56.48 -7.83 31.35
N VAL A 333 55.87 -7.64 32.51
CA VAL A 333 54.61 -6.91 32.67
C VAL A 333 54.93 -5.42 32.87
N GLU A 334 54.08 -4.58 32.27
CA GLU A 334 53.82 -3.15 32.47
C GLU A 334 54.75 -2.08 31.84
N SER A 335 54.24 -1.42 30.79
CA SER A 335 53.95 0.03 30.80
C SER A 335 53.12 0.42 29.58
N GLY A 336 52.03 1.15 29.80
CA GLY A 336 51.18 1.66 28.72
C GLY A 336 51.92 2.63 27.80
N LYS A 337 51.59 2.56 26.50
CA LYS A 337 51.65 3.66 25.51
C LYS A 337 51.14 3.17 24.15
N GLN A 338 50.11 3.85 23.63
CA GLN A 338 49.86 3.95 22.20
C GLN A 338 51.12 4.47 21.49
N SER A 339 51.31 4.07 20.24
CA SER A 339 52.44 4.40 19.34
C SER A 339 53.70 3.55 19.56
N ARG A 340 53.81 2.41 18.86
CA ARG A 340 55.09 1.69 18.67
C ARG A 340 55.17 0.68 17.51
N MET A 341 54.32 0.77 16.49
CA MET A 341 54.45 -0.07 15.28
C MET A 341 55.20 0.63 14.13
N TRP A 342 55.08 1.97 14.04
CA TRP A 342 55.65 2.75 12.93
C TRP A 342 57.15 3.06 13.06
N ASP A 343 57.75 2.91 14.25
CA ASP A 343 59.18 3.17 14.44
C ASP A 343 60.09 2.02 13.96
N GLN A 344 59.56 0.80 13.79
CA GLN A 344 60.33 -0.32 13.24
C GLN A 344 60.43 -0.28 11.70
N LEU A 345 59.50 0.39 11.02
CA LEU A 345 59.53 0.60 9.56
C LEU A 345 60.48 1.73 9.12
N LYS A 346 60.88 2.63 10.03
CA LYS A 346 61.76 3.78 9.72
C LYS A 346 63.24 3.44 9.46
N ARG A 347 63.69 2.20 9.66
CA ARG A 347 65.11 1.82 9.51
C ARG A 347 65.48 1.07 8.22
N ARG A 348 64.69 1.21 7.15
CA ARG A 348 65.09 0.69 5.83
C ARG A 348 64.89 1.72 4.72
N SER A 349 65.66 2.79 4.81
CA SER A 349 65.94 3.69 3.68
C SER A 349 67.44 4.00 3.64
N SER A 350 68.27 2.97 3.58
CA SER A 350 69.65 3.06 3.12
C SER A 350 70.18 1.67 2.80
N CYS A 351 70.67 1.49 1.58
CA CYS A 351 71.28 0.27 1.11
C CYS A 351 72.56 -0.02 1.90
N GLN A 352 72.64 -1.20 2.53
CA GLN A 352 73.90 -1.93 2.74
C GLN A 352 73.57 -3.42 2.91
N VAL A 353 74.19 -4.22 2.06
CA VAL A 353 74.15 -5.69 2.03
C VAL A 353 74.75 -6.25 3.31
N LEU A 354 73.99 -7.04 4.08
CA LEU A 354 74.50 -8.06 5.00
C LEU A 354 73.48 -9.21 5.11
N SER A 355 74.01 -10.44 5.01
CA SER A 355 73.31 -11.73 4.90
C SER A 355 72.84 -12.31 6.25
N CYS A 356 72.03 -13.38 6.14
CA CYS A 356 71.47 -14.28 7.18
C CYS A 356 70.18 -13.74 7.84
N ASP A 357 69.03 -14.43 7.93
CA ASP A 357 68.76 -15.87 8.11
C ASP A 357 67.48 -16.39 7.40
N VAL A 358 67.44 -17.71 7.24
CA VAL A 358 66.45 -18.53 6.50
C VAL A 358 65.11 -18.65 7.25
N ASN A 359 64.08 -17.96 6.76
CA ASN A 359 62.69 -18.44 6.80
C ASN A 359 61.94 -17.81 5.61
N ARG A 360 61.56 -18.64 4.63
CA ARG A 360 60.92 -18.24 3.37
C ARG A 360 59.57 -17.57 3.63
N ARG A 361 59.56 -16.23 3.66
CA ARG A 361 58.35 -15.40 3.57
C ARG A 361 57.84 -15.43 2.12
N LEU A 362 56.54 -15.62 1.95
CA LEU A 362 55.83 -15.47 0.67
C LEU A 362 55.72 -13.96 0.32
N ASP A 363 56.85 -13.27 0.15
CA ASP A 363 56.88 -11.86 -0.26
C ASP A 363 56.97 -11.79 -1.79
N VAL A 364 55.81 -11.85 -2.47
CA VAL A 364 55.73 -11.55 -3.91
C VAL A 364 55.57 -10.05 -4.06
N ALA A 365 56.57 -9.38 -4.62
CA ALA A 365 56.60 -7.93 -4.82
C ALA A 365 56.86 -7.57 -6.28
N ARG A 366 56.05 -6.68 -6.84
CA ARG A 366 56.22 -6.12 -8.19
C ARG A 366 56.31 -4.59 -8.09
N ASP A 367 57.35 -4.03 -8.71
CA ASP A 367 57.44 -2.59 -8.91
C ASP A 367 56.50 -2.17 -10.04
N MET A 368 55.80 -1.06 -9.84
CA MET A 368 54.75 -0.59 -10.75
C MET A 368 55.25 0.59 -11.57
N ASP A 369 55.18 0.50 -12.89
CA ASP A 369 55.45 1.62 -13.80
C ASP A 369 54.21 2.52 -13.93
N HIS A 370 53.78 3.12 -12.81
CA HIS A 370 52.58 3.97 -12.77
C HIS A 370 52.81 5.24 -11.93
N PRO A 371 52.36 6.43 -12.36
CA PRO A 371 52.61 7.68 -11.62
C PRO A 371 52.05 7.68 -10.19
N ALA A 372 50.97 6.93 -9.95
CA ALA A 372 50.35 6.78 -8.62
C ALA A 372 51.00 5.73 -7.72
N PHE A 373 51.62 4.67 -8.28
CA PHE A 373 51.97 3.45 -7.54
C PHE A 373 53.45 3.14 -7.68
N THR A 374 54.11 2.82 -6.57
CA THR A 374 55.53 2.46 -6.54
C THR A 374 55.73 0.95 -6.56
N SER A 375 55.02 0.21 -5.71
CA SER A 375 55.07 -1.25 -5.71
C SER A 375 53.78 -1.86 -5.15
N ILE A 376 53.46 -3.07 -5.60
CA ILE A 376 52.39 -3.90 -5.06
C ILE A 376 53.00 -5.19 -4.49
N ARG A 377 52.64 -5.53 -3.25
CA ARG A 377 53.20 -6.67 -2.52
C ARG A 377 52.08 -7.44 -1.85
N VAL A 378 52.17 -8.77 -1.86
CA VAL A 378 51.31 -9.60 -1.00
C VAL A 378 52.13 -9.96 0.22
N GLN A 379 51.68 -9.54 1.40
CA GLN A 379 52.39 -9.77 2.65
C GLN A 379 51.42 -10.37 3.69
N GLN A 380 51.93 -11.31 4.48
CA GLN A 380 51.23 -11.77 5.67
C GLN A 380 51.39 -10.72 6.77
N CYS A 381 50.32 -9.99 7.05
CA CYS A 381 50.29 -8.96 8.07
C CYS A 381 49.74 -9.55 9.36
N GLU A 382 50.50 -9.40 10.45
CA GLU A 382 50.03 -9.64 11.81
C GLU A 382 49.24 -8.41 12.26
N GLY A 383 47.93 -8.56 12.33
CA GLY A 383 47.00 -7.53 12.78
C GLY A 383 46.22 -7.98 14.00
N LEU A 384 45.31 -7.13 14.46
CA LEU A 384 44.27 -7.53 15.41
C LEU A 384 43.00 -7.84 14.61
N ASP A 385 42.35 -8.97 14.89
CA ASP A 385 41.01 -9.26 14.35
C ASP A 385 40.00 -8.24 14.89
N HIS A 386 38.75 -8.31 14.40
CA HIS A 386 37.64 -7.48 14.89
C HIS A 386 37.32 -7.69 16.39
N ARG A 387 38.03 -8.58 17.09
CA ARG A 387 37.91 -8.90 18.52
C ARG A 387 39.12 -8.39 19.33
N GLY A 388 40.15 -7.83 18.68
CA GLY A 388 41.38 -7.42 19.34
C GLY A 388 42.38 -8.56 19.59
N ASN A 389 42.22 -9.71 18.93
CA ASN A 389 43.15 -10.85 18.99
C ASN A 389 44.17 -10.78 17.86
N PRO A 390 45.42 -11.23 18.07
CA PRO A 390 46.42 -11.31 17.00
C PRO A 390 45.96 -12.29 15.91
N SER A 391 45.75 -11.78 14.70
CA SER A 391 45.35 -12.52 13.50
C SER A 391 46.34 -12.23 12.38
N SER A 392 46.89 -13.29 11.78
CA SER A 392 47.70 -13.17 10.58
C SER A 392 46.82 -13.28 9.34
N SER A 393 46.61 -12.18 8.61
CA SER A 393 45.88 -12.17 7.34
C SER A 393 46.80 -11.84 6.18
N LEU A 394 46.67 -12.55 5.06
CA LEU A 394 47.31 -12.18 3.81
C LEU A 394 46.63 -10.91 3.28
N GLN A 395 47.40 -9.82 3.17
CA GLN A 395 46.91 -8.54 2.68
C GLN A 395 47.73 -8.07 1.49
N THR A 396 47.05 -7.44 0.54
CA THR A 396 47.72 -6.77 -0.58
C THR A 396 48.14 -5.38 -0.12
N VAL A 397 49.45 -5.13 -0.06
CA VAL A 397 50.04 -3.84 0.31
C VAL A 397 50.43 -3.09 -0.95
N ILE A 398 49.83 -1.93 -1.18
CA ILE A 398 50.09 -1.04 -2.31
C ILE A 398 50.82 0.20 -1.81
N THR A 399 52.05 0.41 -2.25
CA THR A 399 52.84 1.61 -1.91
C THR A 399 52.56 2.70 -2.93
N LEU A 400 52.08 3.85 -2.45
CA LEU A 400 51.76 5.02 -3.27
C LEU A 400 53.00 5.89 -3.50
N SER A 401 53.05 6.56 -4.65
CA SER A 401 54.11 7.52 -4.94
C SER A 401 53.98 8.77 -4.08
N LYS A 402 55.06 9.56 -3.97
CA LYS A 402 55.05 10.84 -3.25
C LYS A 402 54.11 11.89 -3.85
N LEU A 403 53.54 11.63 -5.04
CA LEU A 403 52.63 12.53 -5.72
C LEU A 403 51.21 12.50 -5.11
N ILE A 404 50.86 11.45 -4.38
CA ILE A 404 49.57 11.34 -3.70
C ILE A 404 49.77 11.59 -2.21
N THR A 405 49.19 12.67 -1.70
CA THR A 405 49.28 13.00 -0.27
C THR A 405 48.35 12.10 0.55
N PRO A 406 48.69 11.81 1.83
CA PRO A 406 47.82 10.99 2.69
C PRO A 406 46.42 11.58 2.86
N GLN A 407 46.31 12.91 2.92
CA GLN A 407 45.03 13.60 3.04
C GLN A 407 44.19 13.43 1.76
N ALA A 408 44.81 13.56 0.58
CA ALA A 408 44.13 13.30 -0.70
C ALA A 408 43.66 11.85 -0.81
N MET A 409 44.51 10.88 -0.44
CA MET A 409 44.14 9.46 -0.49
C MET A 409 42.96 9.12 0.42
N ASN A 410 42.90 9.68 1.64
CA ASN A 410 41.77 9.50 2.54
C ASN A 410 40.45 10.00 1.93
N GLN A 411 40.49 11.12 1.21
CA GLN A 411 39.31 11.67 0.53
C GLN A 411 38.92 10.87 -0.71
N VAL A 412 39.89 10.31 -1.44
CA VAL A 412 39.63 9.37 -2.54
C VAL A 412 38.90 8.13 -2.01
N LEU A 413 39.40 7.52 -0.94
CA LEU A 413 38.76 6.35 -0.33
C LEU A 413 37.36 6.68 0.20
N GLN A 414 37.21 7.81 0.89
CA GLN A 414 35.89 8.26 1.34
C GLN A 414 34.92 8.42 0.15
N PHE A 415 35.36 9.01 -0.96
CA PHE A 415 34.54 9.16 -2.16
C PHE A 415 34.15 7.81 -2.77
N ILE A 416 35.06 6.83 -2.84
CA ILE A 416 34.75 5.50 -3.37
C ILE A 416 33.61 4.83 -2.58
N TYR A 417 33.59 4.98 -1.26
CA TYR A 417 32.58 4.35 -0.42
C TYR A 417 31.27 5.14 -0.35
N THR A 418 31.34 6.47 -0.22
CA THR A 418 30.15 7.27 0.09
C THR A 418 29.67 8.14 -1.08
N GLY A 419 30.48 8.30 -2.13
CA GLY A 419 30.26 9.23 -3.24
C GLY A 419 30.41 10.70 -2.85
N THR A 420 31.08 10.99 -1.73
CA THR A 420 31.24 12.36 -1.20
C THR A 420 32.58 12.54 -0.53
N ILE A 421 33.13 13.75 -0.60
CA ILE A 421 34.27 14.18 0.22
C ILE A 421 33.80 14.83 1.53
N ASP A 422 34.71 15.07 2.47
CA ASP A 422 34.43 15.74 3.73
C ASP A 422 33.91 17.18 3.50
N ARG A 423 32.83 17.54 4.21
CA ARG A 423 32.12 18.82 4.07
C ARG A 423 33.04 20.02 4.31
N ARG A 424 34.04 19.87 5.17
CA ARG A 424 35.03 20.92 5.48
C ARG A 424 35.79 21.40 4.24
N TYR A 425 35.90 20.55 3.21
CA TYR A 425 36.56 20.88 1.95
C TYR A 425 35.59 21.41 0.88
N CYS A 426 34.28 21.23 1.07
CA CYS A 426 33.25 21.84 0.23
C CYS A 426 32.92 23.28 0.68
N GLU A 427 33.11 23.61 1.96
CA GLU A 427 32.77 24.94 2.50
C GLU A 427 33.87 25.98 2.17
N LEU A 428 33.50 26.94 1.32
CA LEU A 428 34.36 28.00 0.76
C LEU A 428 35.11 28.87 1.79
N GLN A 429 34.65 28.95 3.04
CA GLN A 429 35.28 29.79 4.08
C GLN A 429 36.44 29.09 4.81
N THR A 430 36.53 27.76 4.71
CA THR A 430 37.49 26.95 5.48
C THR A 430 38.31 25.97 4.64
N ALA A 431 37.99 25.79 3.36
CA ALA A 431 38.66 24.84 2.49
C ALA A 431 40.05 25.33 2.02
N PRO A 432 41.15 24.62 2.32
CA PRO A 432 42.46 24.94 1.76
C PRO A 432 42.48 24.60 0.26
N ILE A 433 42.53 25.62 -0.60
CA ILE A 433 42.54 25.49 -2.08
C ILE A 433 43.62 24.52 -2.57
N GLY A 434 44.77 24.47 -1.89
CA GLY A 434 45.86 23.53 -2.22
C GLY A 434 45.45 22.06 -2.11
N LEU A 435 44.69 21.69 -1.07
CA LEU A 435 44.30 20.29 -0.86
C LEU A 435 43.25 19.84 -1.89
N LEU A 436 42.35 20.72 -2.33
CA LEU A 436 41.40 20.41 -3.41
C LEU A 436 42.12 20.10 -4.72
N LEU A 437 43.21 20.81 -5.03
CA LEU A 437 44.05 20.52 -6.20
C LEU A 437 44.77 19.18 -6.05
N GLU A 438 45.26 18.85 -4.85
CA GLU A 438 45.87 17.53 -4.58
C GLU A 438 44.85 16.40 -4.73
N ILE A 439 43.61 16.57 -4.25
CA ILE A 439 42.54 15.57 -4.43
C ILE A 439 42.21 15.42 -5.92
N ARG A 440 42.14 16.53 -6.67
CA ARG A 440 41.88 16.49 -8.12
C ARG A 440 42.97 15.74 -8.87
N GLN A 441 44.23 16.02 -8.53
CA GLN A 441 45.39 15.33 -9.11
C GLN A 441 45.40 13.84 -8.77
N ALA A 442 45.09 13.48 -7.52
CA ALA A 442 44.95 12.08 -7.12
C ALA A 442 43.80 11.37 -7.88
N ALA A 443 42.68 12.06 -8.10
CA ALA A 443 41.55 11.53 -8.88
C ALA A 443 41.92 11.27 -10.35
N GLU A 444 42.70 12.16 -10.96
CA GLU A 444 43.22 11.99 -12.32
C GLU A 444 44.15 10.77 -12.42
N PHE A 445 45.10 10.65 -11.48
CA PHE A 445 46.00 9.50 -11.45
C PHE A 445 45.31 8.17 -11.16
N LEU A 446 44.19 8.17 -10.44
CA LEU A 446 43.44 6.96 -10.10
C LEU A 446 42.28 6.68 -11.08
N GLU A 447 42.20 7.42 -12.19
CA GLU A 447 41.16 7.34 -13.22
C GLU A 447 39.72 7.47 -12.64
N LEU A 448 39.54 8.31 -11.64
CA LEU A 448 38.25 8.58 -10.98
C LEU A 448 37.59 9.82 -11.58
N SER A 449 36.98 9.66 -12.76
CA SER A 449 36.31 10.76 -13.50
C SER A 449 35.24 11.47 -12.67
N SER A 450 34.40 10.72 -11.94
CA SER A 450 33.33 11.28 -11.10
C SER A 450 33.88 12.13 -9.95
N LEU A 451 34.98 11.70 -9.30
CA LEU A 451 35.64 12.50 -8.26
C LEU A 451 36.31 13.76 -8.85
N HIS A 452 36.96 13.61 -10.01
CA HIS A 452 37.58 14.74 -10.71
C HIS A 452 36.55 15.82 -11.04
N SER A 453 35.41 15.44 -11.62
CA SER A 453 34.29 16.35 -11.91
C SER A 453 33.68 16.92 -10.63
N PHE A 454 33.51 16.11 -9.57
CA PHE A 454 32.99 16.58 -8.27
C PHE A 454 33.84 17.73 -7.72
N VAL A 455 35.16 17.57 -7.71
CA VAL A 455 36.11 18.58 -7.21
C VAL A 455 36.17 19.79 -8.14
N SER A 456 36.08 19.58 -9.45
CA SER A 456 36.00 20.68 -10.43
C SER A 456 34.77 21.56 -10.20
N ASN A 457 33.61 20.95 -9.92
CA ASN A 457 32.38 21.68 -9.63
C ASN A 457 32.49 22.49 -8.33
N VAL A 458 33.13 21.94 -7.29
CA VAL A 458 33.43 22.69 -6.05
C VAL A 458 34.34 23.89 -6.36
N HIS A 459 35.37 23.69 -7.19
CA HIS A 459 36.28 24.78 -7.58
C HIS A 459 35.57 25.88 -8.39
N SER A 460 34.68 25.50 -9.32
CA SER A 460 33.91 26.40 -10.18
C SER A 460 32.68 27.05 -9.50
N ARG A 461 32.40 26.72 -8.23
CA ARG A 461 31.19 27.15 -7.48
C ARG A 461 29.86 26.63 -8.05
N GLU A 462 29.89 25.45 -8.64
CA GLU A 462 28.74 24.75 -9.24
C GLU A 462 28.34 23.52 -8.40
N GLU A 463 28.45 23.62 -7.07
CA GLU A 463 28.21 22.50 -6.15
C GLU A 463 26.80 21.90 -6.23
N PHE A 464 25.82 22.66 -6.72
CA PHE A 464 24.46 22.17 -6.93
C PHE A 464 24.43 20.95 -7.87
N LEU A 465 25.33 20.88 -8.87
CA LEU A 465 25.47 19.74 -9.80
C LEU A 465 26.01 18.47 -9.12
N ASN A 466 26.68 18.60 -7.98
CA ASN A 466 27.27 17.46 -7.28
C ASN A 466 26.21 16.54 -6.65
N THR A 467 24.97 17.02 -6.48
CA THR A 467 23.86 16.17 -6.02
C THR A 467 23.53 15.09 -7.07
N ASP A 468 23.41 15.49 -8.33
CA ASP A 468 23.10 14.58 -9.44
C ASP A 468 24.29 13.68 -9.75
N LEU A 469 25.51 14.23 -9.74
CA LEU A 469 26.74 13.46 -9.94
C LEU A 469 26.89 12.36 -8.87
N LYS A 470 26.61 12.69 -7.61
CA LYS A 470 26.64 11.73 -6.50
C LYS A 470 25.61 10.62 -6.72
N LEU A 471 24.39 10.94 -7.14
CA LEU A 471 23.35 9.95 -7.42
C LEU A 471 23.77 9.03 -8.57
N HIS A 472 24.34 9.60 -9.64
CA HIS A 472 24.83 8.84 -10.79
C HIS A 472 25.97 7.90 -10.41
N TYR A 473 27.01 8.40 -9.73
CA TYR A 473 28.15 7.59 -9.30
C TYR A 473 27.71 6.42 -8.42
N ARG A 474 26.78 6.65 -7.50
CA ARG A 474 26.25 5.59 -6.63
C ARG A 474 25.48 4.54 -7.41
N LYS A 475 24.72 4.96 -8.42
CA LYS A 475 24.03 4.02 -9.31
C LYS A 475 25.02 3.14 -10.06
N GLU A 476 26.08 3.73 -10.62
CA GLU A 476 27.15 2.98 -11.29
C GLU A 476 27.88 2.02 -10.35
N LEU A 477 28.22 2.48 -9.14
CA LEU A 477 28.87 1.66 -8.13
C LEU A 477 28.02 0.43 -7.78
N LYS A 478 26.71 0.59 -7.59
CA LYS A 478 25.78 -0.52 -7.33
C LYS A 478 25.72 -1.50 -8.50
N THR A 479 25.67 -1.01 -9.74
CA THR A 479 25.69 -1.86 -10.94
C THR A 479 26.97 -2.68 -11.00
N HIS A 480 28.13 -2.05 -10.78
CA HIS A 480 29.41 -2.77 -10.76
C HIS A 480 29.53 -3.75 -9.59
N LEU A 481 28.98 -3.43 -8.42
CA LEU A 481 28.91 -4.38 -7.30
C LEU A 481 28.08 -5.60 -7.67
N GLN A 482 26.94 -5.41 -8.33
CA GLN A 482 26.10 -6.51 -8.80
C GLN A 482 26.82 -7.36 -9.85
N GLU A 483 27.44 -6.75 -10.86
CA GLU A 483 28.13 -7.48 -11.93
C GLU A 483 29.38 -8.21 -11.42
N LEU A 484 30.28 -7.52 -10.71
CA LEU A 484 31.57 -8.07 -10.28
C LEU A 484 31.43 -9.01 -9.08
N CYS A 485 30.63 -8.65 -8.08
CA CYS A 485 30.53 -9.43 -6.85
C CYS A 485 29.50 -10.56 -6.97
N ILE A 486 28.28 -10.26 -7.43
CA ILE A 486 27.20 -11.26 -7.54
C ILE A 486 27.36 -12.10 -8.80
N GLY A 487 27.69 -11.48 -9.94
CA GLY A 487 27.87 -12.18 -11.21
C GLY A 487 29.12 -13.05 -11.29
N HIS A 488 30.26 -12.54 -10.80
CA HIS A 488 31.56 -13.22 -10.93
C HIS A 488 32.16 -13.74 -9.61
N GLY A 489 31.61 -13.39 -8.44
CA GLY A 489 32.11 -13.86 -7.14
C GLY A 489 33.51 -13.34 -6.77
N LEU A 490 33.95 -12.25 -7.40
CA LEU A 490 35.32 -11.73 -7.29
C LEU A 490 35.62 -11.23 -5.88
N PHE A 491 36.81 -11.55 -5.37
CA PHE A 491 37.29 -11.15 -4.02
C PHE A 491 36.44 -11.66 -2.84
N SER A 492 35.64 -12.70 -3.05
CA SER A 492 34.90 -13.36 -1.97
C SER A 492 35.83 -13.97 -0.92
N ASP A 493 35.47 -13.79 0.34
CA ASP A 493 36.25 -14.27 1.50
C ASP A 493 35.53 -15.39 2.28
N VAL A 494 34.28 -15.68 1.92
CA VAL A 494 33.47 -16.76 2.50
C VAL A 494 32.51 -17.36 1.47
N MET A 495 32.23 -18.66 1.60
CA MET A 495 31.27 -19.39 0.78
C MET A 495 30.08 -19.82 1.63
N PHE A 496 28.87 -19.74 1.09
CA PHE A 496 27.67 -20.31 1.69
C PHE A 496 27.32 -21.64 1.02
N HIS A 497 27.04 -22.67 1.82
CA HIS A 497 26.49 -23.94 1.36
C HIS A 497 24.97 -23.89 1.45
N LEU A 498 24.36 -23.80 0.27
CA LEU A 498 22.93 -23.74 0.00
C LEU A 498 22.42 -25.11 -0.46
N ASP A 499 21.10 -25.27 -0.56
CA ASP A 499 20.48 -26.56 -0.86
C ASP A 499 20.89 -27.13 -2.23
N ASP A 500 21.24 -26.26 -3.18
CA ASP A 500 21.59 -26.57 -4.56
C ASP A 500 23.06 -26.30 -4.91
N GLY A 501 23.92 -25.89 -3.94
CA GLY A 501 25.35 -25.71 -4.18
C GLY A 501 26.08 -24.72 -3.26
N LEU A 502 27.26 -24.25 -3.71
CA LEU A 502 28.11 -23.30 -2.99
C LEU A 502 28.05 -21.92 -3.64
N TYR A 503 27.90 -20.86 -2.83
CA TYR A 503 27.79 -19.49 -3.32
C TYR A 503 28.82 -18.53 -2.67
N PRO A 504 29.65 -17.81 -3.45
CA PRO A 504 30.67 -16.88 -2.94
C PRO A 504 30.07 -15.54 -2.47
N VAL A 505 30.50 -15.05 -1.31
CA VAL A 505 30.04 -13.74 -0.76
C VAL A 505 31.15 -13.01 0.02
N HIS A 506 30.83 -11.80 0.49
CA HIS A 506 31.74 -10.89 1.18
C HIS A 506 31.28 -10.61 2.62
N ARG A 507 32.05 -11.02 3.63
CA ARG A 507 31.70 -10.81 5.05
C ARG A 507 31.46 -9.34 5.39
N ALA A 508 32.37 -8.46 5.00
CA ALA A 508 32.31 -7.02 5.31
C ALA A 508 30.96 -6.40 4.93
N LEU A 509 30.44 -6.74 3.74
CA LEU A 509 29.19 -6.19 3.26
C LEU A 509 27.98 -6.80 3.98
N LEU A 510 27.97 -8.13 4.19
CA LEU A 510 26.90 -8.79 4.94
C LEU A 510 26.80 -8.27 6.38
N MET A 511 27.93 -8.11 7.05
CA MET A 511 27.99 -7.58 8.42
C MET A 511 27.51 -6.13 8.53
N SER A 512 27.78 -5.31 7.52
CA SER A 512 27.29 -3.91 7.52
C SER A 512 25.80 -3.82 7.20
N ARG A 513 25.25 -4.75 6.41
CA ARG A 513 23.87 -4.67 5.90
C ARG A 513 22.86 -5.53 6.66
N CYS A 514 23.32 -6.46 7.49
CA CYS A 514 22.46 -7.38 8.22
C CYS A 514 23.03 -7.69 9.61
N ASP A 515 22.28 -7.34 10.66
CA ASP A 515 22.69 -7.56 12.05
C ASP A 515 22.81 -9.05 12.40
N MET A 516 21.97 -9.91 11.82
CA MET A 516 22.09 -11.37 11.99
C MET A 516 23.43 -11.89 11.45
N PHE A 517 23.84 -11.45 10.25
CA PHE A 517 25.17 -11.79 9.73
C PHE A 517 26.29 -11.14 10.54
N LYS A 518 26.12 -9.89 10.99
CA LYS A 518 27.06 -9.24 11.90
C LYS A 518 27.28 -10.07 13.16
N ALA A 519 26.21 -10.56 13.79
CA ALA A 519 26.27 -11.41 14.97
C ALA A 519 26.93 -12.77 14.67
N MET A 520 26.59 -13.39 13.54
CA MET A 520 27.16 -14.68 13.09
C MET A 520 28.67 -14.61 12.87
N PHE A 521 29.17 -13.53 12.27
CA PHE A 521 30.59 -13.34 12.01
C PHE A 521 31.35 -12.74 13.21
N SER A 522 30.64 -12.14 14.17
CA SER A 522 31.20 -11.64 15.43
C SER A 522 31.16 -12.69 16.54
N GLY A 523 31.51 -12.34 17.79
CA GLY A 523 31.36 -13.25 18.95
C GLY A 523 32.30 -14.46 18.89
N ASP A 524 32.07 -15.56 19.58
CA ASP A 524 32.90 -16.79 19.54
C ASP A 524 32.29 -17.92 18.71
N PHE A 525 31.46 -17.56 17.74
CA PHE A 525 30.78 -18.52 16.86
C PHE A 525 31.75 -19.22 15.91
N ARG A 526 31.41 -20.45 15.48
CA ARG A 526 32.26 -21.25 14.57
C ARG A 526 32.34 -20.60 13.19
N GLU A 527 31.27 -19.93 12.81
CA GLU A 527 31.04 -19.28 11.53
C GLU A 527 31.98 -18.10 11.28
N SER A 528 32.54 -17.49 12.33
CA SER A 528 33.46 -16.35 12.21
C SER A 528 34.77 -16.70 11.48
N SER A 529 35.27 -17.91 11.70
CA SER A 529 36.54 -18.41 11.13
C SER A 529 36.32 -19.43 10.01
N ALA A 530 35.08 -19.89 9.82
CA ALA A 530 34.73 -20.86 8.81
C ALA A 530 34.79 -20.26 7.40
N LYS A 531 35.46 -20.95 6.47
CA LYS A 531 35.46 -20.59 5.03
C LYS A 531 34.17 -20.96 4.32
N VAL A 532 33.43 -21.95 4.86
CA VAL A 532 32.16 -22.42 4.32
C VAL A 532 31.13 -22.41 5.44
N ILE A 533 30.00 -21.73 5.23
CA ILE A 533 28.89 -21.63 6.19
C ILE A 533 27.67 -22.33 5.62
N ALA A 534 27.07 -23.25 6.38
CA ALA A 534 25.83 -23.90 6.00
C ALA A 534 24.63 -22.94 6.19
N PHE A 535 23.80 -22.80 5.17
CA PHE A 535 22.57 -22.01 5.22
C PHE A 535 21.41 -22.78 4.57
N PRO A 536 20.89 -23.80 5.28
CA PRO A 536 19.91 -24.72 4.73
C PRO A 536 18.54 -24.07 4.56
N GLY A 537 17.75 -24.62 3.63
CA GLY A 537 16.38 -24.21 3.31
C GLY A 537 16.30 -23.05 2.32
N VAL A 538 17.40 -22.75 1.61
CA VAL A 538 17.48 -21.63 0.66
C VAL A 538 18.18 -22.07 -0.61
N ALA A 539 17.51 -21.87 -1.74
CA ALA A 539 18.07 -22.09 -3.07
C ALA A 539 18.97 -20.91 -3.51
N GLN A 540 19.89 -21.15 -4.44
CA GLN A 540 20.78 -20.13 -5.00
C GLN A 540 20.05 -18.94 -5.59
N ASP A 541 18.94 -19.17 -6.30
CA ASP A 541 18.14 -18.10 -6.91
C ASP A 541 17.61 -17.11 -5.86
N THR A 542 17.08 -17.64 -4.74
CA THR A 542 16.53 -16.84 -3.64
C THR A 542 17.66 -16.15 -2.87
N PHE A 543 18.79 -16.82 -2.67
CA PHE A 543 19.97 -16.22 -2.04
C PHE A 543 20.57 -15.10 -2.89
N MET A 544 20.63 -15.26 -4.22
CA MET A 544 21.08 -14.22 -5.14
C MET A 544 20.18 -12.97 -5.08
N GLN A 545 18.86 -13.14 -4.92
CA GLN A 545 17.94 -12.02 -4.74
C GLN A 545 18.17 -11.30 -3.40
N LEU A 546 18.39 -12.05 -2.32
CA LEU A 546 18.80 -11.49 -1.03
C LEU A 546 20.10 -10.70 -1.16
N LEU A 547 21.12 -11.25 -1.83
CA LEU A 547 22.39 -10.56 -2.03
C LEU A 547 22.23 -9.32 -2.90
N THR A 548 21.40 -9.38 -3.95
CA THR A 548 21.11 -8.17 -4.75
C THR A 548 20.61 -7.05 -3.84
N TYR A 549 19.67 -7.34 -2.94
CA TYR A 549 19.22 -6.37 -1.95
C TYR A 549 20.33 -5.89 -0.99
N LEU A 550 21.15 -6.79 -0.44
CA LEU A 550 22.20 -6.39 0.49
C LEU A 550 23.25 -5.50 -0.19
N TYR A 551 23.57 -5.78 -1.46
CA TYR A 551 24.61 -5.09 -2.25
C TYR A 551 24.13 -3.80 -2.91
N THR A 552 22.86 -3.71 -3.32
CA THR A 552 22.35 -2.57 -4.09
C THR A 552 21.19 -1.84 -3.41
N ASP A 553 20.62 -2.41 -2.35
CA ASP A 553 19.39 -1.93 -1.69
C ASP A 553 18.15 -1.91 -2.61
N GLU A 554 18.21 -2.67 -3.70
CA GLU A 554 17.17 -2.79 -4.72
C GLU A 554 16.80 -4.26 -4.95
N LEU A 555 15.59 -4.49 -5.46
CA LEU A 555 15.13 -5.83 -5.84
C LEU A 555 15.46 -6.12 -7.30
N SER A 556 15.89 -7.35 -7.58
CA SER A 556 16.04 -7.84 -8.95
C SER A 556 14.69 -7.86 -9.68
N GLY A 557 14.71 -7.59 -11.00
CA GLY A 557 13.50 -7.62 -11.83
C GLY A 557 12.80 -9.00 -11.87
N SER A 558 13.51 -10.06 -11.48
CA SER A 558 13.06 -11.45 -11.46
C SER A 558 12.06 -11.81 -10.35
N VAL A 559 11.90 -10.97 -9.33
CA VAL A 559 10.98 -11.25 -8.22
C VAL A 559 9.55 -11.22 -8.74
N SER A 560 8.88 -12.37 -8.67
CA SER A 560 7.49 -12.57 -9.10
C SER A 560 6.59 -12.89 -7.92
N TYR A 561 5.31 -12.48 -7.99
CA TYR A 561 4.27 -12.91 -7.03
C TYR A 561 4.12 -14.44 -6.90
N LEU A 562 4.64 -15.23 -7.85
CA LEU A 562 4.63 -16.70 -7.77
C LEU A 562 5.76 -17.28 -6.90
N LYS A 563 6.87 -16.56 -6.77
CA LYS A 563 8.10 -17.04 -6.08
C LYS A 563 8.54 -16.10 -4.94
N CYS A 564 7.67 -15.20 -4.49
CA CYS A 564 8.02 -14.22 -3.46
C CYS A 564 8.08 -14.82 -2.05
N ILE A 565 7.39 -15.94 -1.79
CA ILE A 565 7.29 -16.54 -0.45
C ILE A 565 8.66 -16.95 0.09
N GLU A 566 9.49 -17.62 -0.71
CA GLU A 566 10.83 -18.05 -0.31
C GLU A 566 11.71 -16.85 0.07
N LEU A 567 11.61 -15.76 -0.70
CA LEU A 567 12.36 -14.54 -0.39
C LEU A 567 11.82 -13.83 0.87
N LEU A 568 10.50 -13.83 1.08
CA LEU A 568 9.87 -13.32 2.30
C LEU A 568 10.30 -14.10 3.54
N GLU A 569 10.37 -15.44 3.45
CA GLU A 569 10.85 -16.30 4.51
C GLU A 569 12.27 -15.92 4.93
N VAL A 570 13.19 -15.82 3.95
CA VAL A 570 14.58 -15.46 4.20
C VAL A 570 14.71 -14.04 4.74
N ALA A 571 13.95 -13.09 4.21
CA ALA A 571 13.94 -11.71 4.68
C ALA A 571 13.48 -11.62 6.15
N ASN A 572 12.44 -12.35 6.53
CA ASN A 572 11.96 -12.39 7.91
C ASN A 572 12.96 -13.10 8.84
N ARG A 573 13.54 -14.23 8.41
CA ARG A 573 14.57 -14.97 9.16
C ARG A 573 15.80 -14.12 9.46
N LEU A 574 16.17 -13.22 8.55
CA LEU A 574 17.29 -12.29 8.70
C LEU A 574 16.89 -10.92 9.29
N CYS A 575 15.63 -10.76 9.69
CA CYS A 575 15.06 -9.53 10.25
C CYS A 575 15.20 -8.29 9.34
N LEU A 576 15.11 -8.48 8.02
CA LEU A 576 15.27 -7.42 7.01
C LEU A 576 13.92 -6.77 6.67
N HIS A 577 13.43 -5.90 7.56
CA HIS A 577 12.10 -5.29 7.40
C HIS A 577 11.95 -4.47 6.09
N ARG A 578 12.95 -3.67 5.70
CA ARG A 578 12.91 -2.93 4.44
C ARG A 578 12.79 -3.85 3.22
N LEU A 579 13.47 -5.01 3.22
CA LEU A 579 13.35 -6.00 2.16
C LEU A 579 11.91 -6.54 2.06
N ILE A 580 11.27 -6.85 3.19
CA ILE A 580 9.86 -7.26 3.22
C ILE A 580 8.99 -6.19 2.54
N THR A 581 9.08 -4.93 2.97
CA THR A 581 8.24 -3.86 2.40
C THR A 581 8.48 -3.60 0.90
N LEU A 582 9.72 -3.82 0.42
CA LEU A 582 10.03 -3.75 -1.02
C LEU A 582 9.35 -4.90 -1.79
N ILE A 583 9.36 -6.11 -1.23
CA ILE A 583 8.72 -7.28 -1.84
C ILE A 583 7.20 -7.08 -1.88
N GLU A 584 6.61 -6.61 -0.77
CA GLU A 584 5.19 -6.28 -0.68
C GLU A 584 4.78 -5.31 -1.77
N LYS A 585 5.45 -4.17 -1.88
CA LYS A 585 5.18 -3.17 -2.92
C LYS A 585 5.28 -3.77 -4.32
N ARG A 586 6.36 -4.48 -4.62
CA ARG A 586 6.60 -5.07 -5.95
C ARG A 586 5.51 -6.08 -6.33
N VAL A 587 5.10 -6.92 -5.38
CA VAL A 587 4.07 -7.95 -5.59
C VAL A 587 2.70 -7.30 -5.75
N VAL A 588 2.34 -6.31 -4.93
CA VAL A 588 1.10 -5.55 -5.07
C VAL A 588 1.01 -4.85 -6.42
N ASP A 589 2.10 -4.21 -6.88
CA ASP A 589 2.15 -3.55 -8.19
C ASP A 589 1.94 -4.57 -9.33
N GLN A 590 2.53 -5.77 -9.23
CA GLN A 590 2.32 -6.85 -10.22
C GLN A 590 0.89 -7.39 -10.23
N LEU A 591 0.31 -7.63 -9.05
CA LEU A 591 -1.06 -8.15 -8.94
C LEU A 591 -2.08 -7.11 -9.40
N THR A 592 -1.85 -5.83 -9.11
CA THR A 592 -2.69 -4.71 -9.58
C THR A 592 -2.67 -4.63 -11.11
N LEU A 593 -1.48 -4.65 -11.73
CA LEU A 593 -1.34 -4.66 -13.19
C LEU A 593 -2.01 -5.89 -13.83
N LYS A 594 -1.98 -7.04 -13.16
CA LYS A 594 -2.65 -8.26 -13.64
C LYS A 594 -4.18 -8.16 -13.53
N CYS A 595 -4.71 -7.52 -12.48
CA CYS A 595 -6.14 -7.24 -12.36
C CYS A 595 -6.66 -6.43 -13.56
N GLU A 596 -5.89 -5.44 -14.00
CA GLU A 596 -6.27 -4.56 -15.12
C GLU A 596 -6.25 -5.28 -16.48
N LYS A 597 -5.37 -6.27 -16.67
CA LYS A 597 -5.15 -6.93 -17.98
C LYS A 597 -5.91 -8.25 -18.18
N GLU A 598 -5.88 -9.15 -17.19
CA GLU A 598 -6.28 -10.56 -17.35
C GLU A 598 -7.41 -11.00 -16.39
N GLY A 599 -7.94 -10.06 -15.58
CA GLY A 599 -9.29 -10.16 -15.02
C GLY A 599 -9.51 -11.04 -13.78
N ASP A 600 -8.50 -11.74 -13.24
CA ASP A 600 -8.65 -12.38 -11.92
C ASP A 600 -7.31 -12.73 -11.23
N VAL A 601 -7.14 -12.28 -9.97
CA VAL A 601 -6.00 -12.63 -9.10
C VAL A 601 -6.45 -13.32 -7.80
N VAL A 602 -7.73 -13.69 -7.67
CA VAL A 602 -8.32 -14.26 -6.45
C VAL A 602 -7.58 -15.53 -6.01
N GLU A 603 -7.28 -16.45 -6.92
CA GLU A 603 -6.56 -17.69 -6.56
C GLU A 603 -5.13 -17.41 -6.06
N HIS A 604 -4.45 -16.42 -6.66
CA HIS A 604 -3.12 -16.01 -6.23
C HIS A 604 -3.17 -15.36 -4.84
N CYS A 605 -4.18 -14.51 -4.57
CA CYS A 605 -4.39 -13.91 -3.26
C CYS A 605 -4.67 -14.97 -2.18
N LEU A 606 -5.45 -16.01 -2.48
CA LEU A 606 -5.71 -17.10 -1.53
C LEU A 606 -4.44 -17.85 -1.14
N ARG A 607 -3.57 -18.14 -2.13
CA ARG A 607 -2.31 -18.86 -1.89
C ARG A 607 -1.29 -18.01 -1.14
N LEU A 608 -1.32 -16.68 -1.33
CA LEU A 608 -0.40 -15.74 -0.70
C LEU A 608 -0.81 -15.34 0.72
N LEU A 609 -2.10 -15.32 1.04
CA LEU A 609 -2.60 -14.71 2.27
C LEU A 609 -1.95 -15.23 3.56
N GLU A 610 -1.90 -16.54 3.75
CA GLU A 610 -1.35 -17.14 4.98
C GLU A 610 0.18 -17.08 5.06
N PRO A 611 0.92 -17.43 3.98
CA PRO A 611 2.37 -17.22 3.97
C PRO A 611 2.78 -15.76 4.24
N CYS A 612 2.04 -14.78 3.70
CA CYS A 612 2.34 -13.37 3.94
C CYS A 612 2.18 -13.01 5.42
N LYS A 613 1.09 -13.44 6.06
CA LYS A 613 0.89 -13.24 7.51
C LYS A 613 1.95 -13.94 8.35
N LEU A 614 2.36 -15.16 7.97
CA LEU A 614 3.38 -15.92 8.69
C LEU A 614 4.77 -15.23 8.63
N HIS A 615 5.09 -14.60 7.51
CA HIS A 615 6.37 -13.94 7.29
C HIS A 615 6.35 -12.42 7.52
N ASN A 616 5.35 -11.91 8.26
CA ASN A 616 5.22 -10.49 8.63
C ASN A 616 5.16 -9.54 7.42
N ALA A 617 4.57 -9.99 6.31
CA ALA A 617 4.24 -9.18 5.14
C ALA A 617 2.79 -8.66 5.26
N ASP A 618 2.58 -7.78 6.24
CA ASP A 618 1.27 -7.29 6.65
C ASP A 618 0.55 -6.48 5.56
N GLN A 619 1.26 -5.61 4.83
CA GLN A 619 0.68 -4.76 3.80
C GLN A 619 0.20 -5.59 2.61
N LEU A 620 0.97 -6.61 2.22
CA LEU A 620 0.56 -7.53 1.16
C LEU A 620 -0.61 -8.42 1.62
N ALA A 621 -0.59 -8.89 2.87
CA ALA A 621 -1.69 -9.66 3.44
C ALA A 621 -3.00 -8.84 3.48
N ASP A 622 -2.93 -7.58 3.90
CA ASP A 622 -4.08 -6.66 3.93
C ASP A 622 -4.61 -6.37 2.53
N TRP A 623 -3.73 -6.16 1.56
CA TRP A 623 -4.11 -6.00 0.16
C TRP A 623 -4.81 -7.24 -0.38
N CYS A 624 -4.26 -8.44 -0.15
CA CYS A 624 -4.89 -9.70 -0.53
C CYS A 624 -6.26 -9.86 0.15
N MET A 625 -6.36 -9.54 1.45
CA MET A 625 -7.61 -9.63 2.19
C MET A 625 -8.68 -8.69 1.64
N ASN A 626 -8.33 -7.43 1.37
CA ASN A 626 -9.23 -6.44 0.77
C ASN A 626 -9.73 -6.88 -0.62
N HIS A 627 -8.82 -7.41 -1.45
CA HIS A 627 -9.16 -7.90 -2.78
C HIS A 627 -10.11 -9.10 -2.72
N LEU A 628 -9.89 -10.03 -1.78
CA LEU A 628 -10.75 -11.19 -1.56
C LEU A 628 -12.13 -10.80 -1.02
N CYS A 629 -12.21 -9.86 -0.06
CA CYS A 629 -13.47 -9.32 0.45
C CYS A 629 -14.30 -8.65 -0.66
N THR A 630 -13.65 -7.88 -1.52
CA THR A 630 -14.30 -7.20 -2.66
C THR A 630 -14.82 -8.17 -3.71
N ASN A 631 -14.13 -9.29 -3.93
CA ASN A 631 -14.45 -10.27 -4.94
C ASN A 631 -15.05 -11.57 -4.36
N TYR A 632 -15.64 -11.50 -3.16
CA TYR A 632 -16.10 -12.66 -2.39
C TYR A 632 -17.10 -13.54 -3.17
N ASN A 633 -17.97 -12.93 -3.96
CA ASN A 633 -18.93 -13.69 -4.79
C ASN A 633 -18.24 -14.49 -5.91
N LYS A 634 -17.18 -13.93 -6.52
CA LYS A 634 -16.37 -14.63 -7.54
C LYS A 634 -15.56 -15.76 -6.88
N LEU A 635 -15.00 -15.49 -5.69
CA LEU A 635 -14.29 -16.45 -4.85
C LEU A 635 -15.12 -17.70 -4.53
N CYS A 636 -16.37 -17.52 -4.06
CA CYS A 636 -17.25 -18.63 -3.72
C CYS A 636 -17.61 -19.52 -4.92
N LYS A 637 -17.69 -18.94 -6.12
CA LYS A 637 -18.03 -19.67 -7.35
C LYS A 637 -16.84 -20.45 -7.91
N ARG A 638 -15.65 -19.84 -7.95
CA ARG A 638 -14.46 -20.42 -8.60
C ARG A 638 -13.66 -21.35 -7.70
N SER A 639 -13.41 -20.94 -6.45
CA SER A 639 -12.41 -21.61 -5.59
C SER A 639 -12.91 -21.95 -4.19
N PRO A 640 -14.06 -22.67 -4.04
CA PRO A 640 -14.62 -23.00 -2.73
C PRO A 640 -13.79 -24.02 -1.93
N LYS A 641 -12.88 -24.75 -2.59
CA LYS A 641 -11.98 -25.70 -1.91
C LYS A 641 -10.85 -24.95 -1.18
N LEU A 642 -10.20 -24.01 -1.85
CA LEU A 642 -9.13 -23.19 -1.28
C LEU A 642 -9.65 -22.30 -0.15
N LEU A 643 -10.85 -21.72 -0.28
CA LEU A 643 -11.47 -20.95 0.80
C LEU A 643 -11.67 -21.78 2.09
N ARG A 644 -12.03 -23.06 1.97
CA ARG A 644 -12.21 -23.96 3.13
C ARG A 644 -10.90 -24.42 3.76
N GLN A 645 -9.78 -24.29 3.05
CA GLN A 645 -8.45 -24.62 3.55
C GLN A 645 -7.85 -23.49 4.38
N LEU A 646 -8.33 -22.26 4.22
CA LEU A 646 -7.88 -21.12 5.00
C LEU A 646 -8.17 -21.30 6.50
N HIS A 647 -7.40 -20.63 7.34
CA HIS A 647 -7.62 -20.55 8.78
C HIS A 647 -9.05 -20.06 9.11
N PRO A 648 -9.74 -20.64 10.12
CA PRO A 648 -11.12 -20.27 10.44
C PRO A 648 -11.35 -18.77 10.66
N GLU A 649 -10.39 -18.08 11.28
CA GLU A 649 -10.48 -16.62 11.50
C GLU A 649 -10.47 -15.83 10.18
N ASN A 650 -9.67 -16.27 9.19
CA ASN A 650 -9.66 -15.64 7.88
C ASN A 650 -10.98 -15.89 7.14
N GLN A 651 -11.56 -17.09 7.29
CA GLN A 651 -12.87 -17.41 6.70
C GLN A 651 -13.98 -16.54 7.30
N GLU A 652 -13.99 -16.41 8.63
CA GLU A 652 -14.94 -15.56 9.35
C GLU A 652 -14.78 -14.11 8.89
N TYR A 653 -13.55 -13.57 8.91
CA TYR A 653 -13.26 -12.21 8.48
C TYR A 653 -13.75 -11.92 7.06
N LEU A 654 -13.44 -12.80 6.10
CA LEU A 654 -13.88 -12.67 4.71
C LEU A 654 -15.41 -12.68 4.60
N SER A 655 -16.08 -13.53 5.38
CA SER A 655 -17.55 -13.63 5.37
C SER A 655 -18.22 -12.38 5.95
N GLU A 656 -17.62 -11.77 6.98
CA GLU A 656 -18.13 -10.60 7.65
C GLU A 656 -17.89 -9.31 6.86
N HIS A 657 -16.69 -9.15 6.27
CA HIS A 657 -16.26 -7.94 5.57
C HIS A 657 -16.46 -8.00 4.05
N ARG A 658 -17.22 -8.99 3.56
CA ARG A 658 -17.50 -9.15 2.13
C ARG A 658 -18.21 -7.94 1.53
N TRP A 659 -17.88 -7.65 0.28
CA TRP A 659 -18.58 -6.67 -0.54
C TRP A 659 -19.11 -7.32 -1.82
N PRO A 660 -20.36 -7.04 -2.24
CA PRO A 660 -21.38 -6.29 -1.48
C PRO A 660 -21.88 -7.04 -0.22
N PRO A 661 -22.34 -6.32 0.82
CA PRO A 661 -22.83 -6.95 2.05
C PRO A 661 -24.06 -7.86 1.85
N VAL A 662 -24.23 -8.85 2.74
CA VAL A 662 -25.36 -9.81 2.71
C VAL A 662 -26.72 -9.10 2.67
N TRP A 663 -26.90 -8.08 3.51
CA TRP A 663 -28.17 -7.37 3.62
C TRP A 663 -28.53 -6.65 2.31
N TYR A 664 -27.53 -6.10 1.60
CA TYR A 664 -27.74 -5.43 0.32
C TYR A 664 -28.19 -6.41 -0.75
N LEU A 665 -27.52 -7.57 -0.86
CA LEU A 665 -27.91 -8.60 -1.83
C LEU A 665 -29.35 -9.06 -1.61
N LYS A 666 -29.74 -9.34 -0.36
CA LYS A 666 -31.12 -9.70 -0.02
C LYS A 666 -32.12 -8.59 -0.37
N ASP A 667 -31.73 -7.34 -0.17
CA ASP A 667 -32.58 -6.19 -0.42
C ASP A 667 -32.74 -5.92 -1.93
N TYR A 668 -31.67 -6.09 -2.70
CA TYR A 668 -31.65 -6.00 -4.15
C TYR A 668 -32.49 -7.10 -4.79
N ASP A 669 -32.32 -8.36 -4.38
CA ASP A 669 -33.14 -9.49 -4.86
C ASP A 669 -34.64 -9.23 -4.63
N TYR A 670 -35.00 -8.59 -3.51
CA TYR A 670 -36.39 -8.20 -3.24
C TYR A 670 -36.84 -7.07 -4.17
N TYR A 671 -36.01 -6.04 -4.35
CA TYR A 671 -36.31 -4.91 -5.23
C TYR A 671 -36.58 -5.39 -6.66
N GLU A 672 -35.72 -6.26 -7.20
CA GLU A 672 -35.89 -6.84 -8.54
C GLU A 672 -37.19 -7.62 -8.68
N LYS A 673 -37.56 -8.42 -7.67
CA LYS A 673 -38.84 -9.14 -7.64
C LYS A 673 -40.02 -8.17 -7.70
N CYS A 674 -40.01 -7.14 -6.85
CA CYS A 674 -41.07 -6.13 -6.84
C CYS A 674 -41.12 -5.31 -8.13
N ALA A 675 -39.98 -4.98 -8.72
CA ALA A 675 -39.90 -4.29 -10.00
C ALA A 675 -40.50 -5.14 -11.13
N SER A 676 -40.13 -6.42 -11.21
CA SER A 676 -40.69 -7.37 -12.18
C SER A 676 -42.21 -7.58 -11.99
N GLU A 677 -42.69 -7.61 -10.74
CA GLU A 677 -44.14 -7.68 -10.45
C GLU A 677 -44.87 -6.43 -10.94
N ARG A 678 -44.32 -5.23 -10.70
CA ARG A 678 -44.91 -3.98 -11.19
C ARG A 678 -44.91 -3.87 -12.70
N GLU A 679 -43.83 -4.28 -13.37
CA GLU A 679 -43.78 -4.33 -14.83
C GLU A 679 -44.86 -5.25 -15.42
N LYS A 680 -45.15 -6.37 -14.75
CA LYS A 680 -46.23 -7.28 -15.16
C LYS A 680 -47.62 -6.67 -14.94
N GLU A 681 -47.82 -5.90 -13.87
CA GLU A 681 -49.08 -5.19 -13.60
C GLU A 681 -49.32 -4.03 -14.59
N ASP A 682 -48.27 -3.29 -14.93
CA ASP A 682 -48.32 -2.14 -15.84
C ASP A 682 -48.38 -2.55 -17.31
N ARG A 683 -48.04 -3.81 -17.64
CA ARG A 683 -48.23 -4.36 -18.98
C ARG A 683 -49.73 -4.49 -19.26
N PRO A 684 -50.31 -3.70 -20.19
CA PRO A 684 -51.74 -3.75 -20.44
C PRO A 684 -52.17 -5.15 -20.85
N LEU A 685 -53.29 -5.62 -20.30
CA LEU A 685 -53.99 -6.86 -20.67
C LEU A 685 -54.47 -6.79 -22.14
N LEU A 686 -53.55 -6.82 -23.10
CA LEU A 686 -53.81 -6.94 -24.54
C LEU A 686 -54.18 -8.38 -24.96
N LYS A 687 -54.70 -9.19 -24.04
CA LYS A 687 -55.32 -10.50 -24.31
C LYS A 687 -56.62 -10.69 -23.54
N ARG A 688 -57.57 -9.77 -23.72
CA ARG A 688 -59.00 -10.03 -23.46
C ARG A 688 -59.88 -9.12 -24.32
N SER A 689 -59.74 -9.29 -25.64
CA SER A 689 -60.65 -8.74 -26.64
C SER A 689 -60.69 -9.69 -27.85
N SER A 690 -61.34 -10.85 -27.66
CA SER A 690 -61.88 -11.67 -28.76
C SER A 690 -63.00 -12.61 -28.30
N ALA A 691 -63.81 -12.17 -27.33
CA ALA A 691 -65.16 -12.66 -27.09
C ALA A 691 -65.95 -11.45 -26.59
N GLY A 692 -66.75 -10.78 -27.41
CA GLY A 692 -67.79 -11.36 -28.23
C GLY A 692 -69.11 -11.07 -27.52
N CYS A 693 -69.65 -9.89 -27.80
CA CYS A 693 -70.97 -9.43 -27.35
C CYS A 693 -72.05 -10.47 -27.71
N LEU A 694 -72.87 -10.86 -26.72
CA LEU A 694 -74.02 -11.75 -26.91
C LEU A 694 -75.23 -10.93 -27.38
N CYS A 695 -75.36 -10.69 -28.69
CA CYS A 695 -76.62 -10.27 -29.32
C CYS A 695 -76.74 -10.90 -30.73
N PHE A 696 -77.65 -11.87 -30.85
CA PHE A 696 -78.31 -12.45 -32.05
C PHE A 696 -77.74 -12.18 -33.46
N SER A 697 -77.31 -13.25 -34.14
CA SER A 697 -77.80 -13.52 -35.51
C SER A 697 -77.72 -15.01 -35.86
N SER A 698 -78.68 -15.42 -36.68
CA SER A 698 -79.15 -16.76 -36.97
C SER A 698 -78.26 -17.59 -37.91
N LYS A 699 -78.34 -18.92 -37.72
CA LYS A 699 -78.34 -20.00 -38.73
C LYS A 699 -77.31 -19.94 -39.88
N SER A 700 -76.43 -20.93 -39.97
CA SER A 700 -76.63 -22.08 -40.89
C SER A 700 -75.37 -22.97 -41.01
N ARG A 701 -75.54 -24.22 -40.54
CA ARG A 701 -75.14 -25.53 -41.12
C ARG A 701 -73.81 -25.75 -41.87
N ARG A 702 -73.23 -26.92 -41.49
CA ARG A 702 -72.50 -27.94 -42.29
C ARG A 702 -71.08 -27.53 -42.72
N ASN A 703 -70.06 -28.38 -42.78
CA ASN A 703 -69.89 -29.84 -42.70
C ASN A 703 -68.38 -30.05 -42.47
N SER A 704 -67.97 -30.88 -41.50
CA SER A 704 -67.35 -32.20 -41.68
C SER A 704 -65.94 -32.26 -42.30
N SER A 705 -65.10 -33.10 -41.66
CA SER A 705 -63.96 -33.86 -42.20
C SER A 705 -62.71 -33.05 -42.54
N HIS A 706 -61.48 -33.52 -42.40
CA HIS A 706 -60.84 -34.73 -41.87
C HIS A 706 -59.33 -34.40 -41.83
N MET A 707 -58.55 -35.04 -40.94
CA MET A 707 -57.24 -35.71 -41.19
C MET A 707 -56.21 -35.02 -42.12
N SER A 708 -54.90 -35.08 -41.94
CA SER A 708 -53.95 -35.81 -41.09
C SER A 708 -52.59 -35.41 -41.66
N GLY A 709 -51.53 -35.34 -40.86
CA GLY A 709 -50.19 -35.08 -41.39
C GLY A 709 -49.12 -34.99 -40.31
N THR A 710 -48.80 -36.15 -39.72
CA THR A 710 -47.45 -36.71 -39.47
C THR A 710 -46.28 -35.87 -40.04
N THR A 711 -45.08 -35.70 -39.46
CA THR A 711 -44.35 -36.33 -38.34
C THR A 711 -43.09 -35.46 -38.10
N THR A 712 -42.61 -35.42 -36.84
CA THR A 712 -41.19 -35.35 -36.38
C THR A 712 -40.12 -34.57 -37.16
N ILE A 713 -39.32 -33.76 -36.45
CA ILE A 713 -37.88 -34.02 -36.25
C ILE A 713 -37.39 -33.34 -34.96
N THR A 714 -36.40 -34.02 -34.40
CA THR A 714 -35.70 -33.99 -33.12
C THR A 714 -35.07 -32.68 -32.66
N ALA A 715 -34.98 -32.59 -31.33
CA ALA A 715 -34.26 -31.61 -30.54
C ALA A 715 -32.73 -31.67 -30.71
N THR A 716 -32.10 -30.50 -30.62
CA THR A 716 -30.69 -30.33 -30.25
C THR A 716 -30.60 -29.22 -29.21
N HIS A 717 -29.79 -29.50 -28.19
CA HIS A 717 -29.59 -28.77 -26.95
C HIS A 717 -29.07 -27.33 -27.11
N ASP A 718 -29.63 -26.44 -26.30
CA ASP A 718 -29.16 -25.09 -25.96
C ASP A 718 -27.89 -25.13 -25.10
N ALA A 719 -26.88 -24.36 -25.50
CA ALA A 719 -25.84 -23.79 -24.63
C ALA A 719 -25.21 -22.61 -25.38
N ASP A 720 -25.50 -21.38 -24.96
CA ASP A 720 -24.63 -20.18 -24.99
C ASP A 720 -25.47 -18.90 -24.93
N ALA A 721 -25.64 -18.35 -23.72
CA ALA A 721 -26.03 -16.95 -23.50
C ALA A 721 -25.78 -16.60 -22.01
N ASP A 722 -24.54 -16.26 -21.66
CA ASP A 722 -24.23 -15.60 -20.37
C ASP A 722 -22.86 -14.89 -20.42
N ALA A 723 -22.68 -14.05 -21.44
CA ALA A 723 -21.52 -13.16 -21.56
C ALA A 723 -21.96 -11.82 -22.17
N ASP A 724 -22.62 -10.98 -21.37
CA ASP A 724 -22.80 -9.53 -21.62
C ASP A 724 -23.34 -8.85 -20.35
N ILE A 725 -22.52 -8.71 -19.31
CA ILE A 725 -22.87 -7.93 -18.09
C ILE A 725 -21.78 -6.92 -17.65
N GLU A 726 -20.57 -6.92 -18.22
CA GLU A 726 -19.49 -6.01 -17.75
C GLU A 726 -19.20 -4.78 -18.64
N ALA A 727 -19.99 -4.50 -19.71
CA ALA A 727 -19.65 -3.44 -20.68
C ALA A 727 -20.58 -2.20 -20.75
N MET A 728 -21.53 -1.99 -19.82
CA MET A 728 -22.43 -0.81 -19.87
C MET A 728 -22.47 0.05 -18.58
N ALA A 729 -21.37 0.11 -17.82
CA ALA A 729 -21.27 0.98 -16.64
C ALA A 729 -20.01 1.85 -16.60
N GLU A 730 -19.39 2.10 -17.75
CA GLU A 730 -18.35 3.13 -17.93
C GLU A 730 -18.86 4.20 -18.90
N ASP A 731 -19.78 5.03 -18.44
CA ASP A 731 -19.94 6.41 -18.93
C ASP A 731 -21.00 7.12 -18.09
N VAL A 732 -20.55 8.00 -17.19
CA VAL A 732 -21.05 9.34 -16.86
C VAL A 732 -20.28 9.78 -15.61
N ASN A 733 -19.06 10.30 -15.82
CA ASN A 733 -18.37 11.10 -14.82
C ASN A 733 -17.54 12.17 -15.53
N HIS A 734 -18.21 13.17 -16.09
CA HIS A 734 -17.52 14.38 -16.53
C HIS A 734 -17.20 15.26 -15.31
N PRO A 735 -15.95 15.69 -15.12
CA PRO A 735 -15.61 16.68 -14.10
C PRO A 735 -16.15 18.05 -14.53
N VAL A 736 -17.03 18.62 -13.71
CA VAL A 736 -17.46 20.02 -13.86
C VAL A 736 -16.27 20.93 -13.52
N PRO A 737 -15.90 21.90 -14.37
CA PRO A 737 -14.78 22.79 -14.11
C PRO A 737 -15.07 23.72 -12.93
N VAL A 738 -14.16 23.73 -11.96
CA VAL A 738 -14.14 24.66 -10.82
C VAL A 738 -13.79 26.06 -11.33
N PRO A 739 -14.63 27.10 -11.10
CA PRO A 739 -14.25 28.46 -11.41
C PRO A 739 -13.22 28.96 -10.38
N VAL A 740 -12.05 29.35 -10.88
CA VAL A 740 -11.02 30.07 -10.12
C VAL A 740 -11.56 31.46 -9.76
N LEU A 741 -11.87 31.68 -8.48
CA LEU A 741 -12.19 33.00 -7.95
C LEU A 741 -10.88 33.75 -7.67
N HIS A 742 -10.63 34.82 -8.43
CA HIS A 742 -9.63 35.83 -8.09
C HIS A 742 -10.06 36.60 -6.83
N PRO A 743 -9.15 36.94 -5.90
CA PRO A 743 -9.47 37.79 -4.77
C PRO A 743 -9.57 39.26 -5.24
N SER A 744 -10.77 39.83 -5.16
CA SER A 744 -10.96 41.27 -5.26
C SER A 744 -10.69 41.93 -3.91
N ASN A 745 -9.71 42.84 -3.92
CA ASN A 745 -9.37 43.78 -2.86
C ASN A 745 -10.59 44.56 -2.33
N GLY A 746 -10.61 44.78 -1.00
CA GLY A 746 -10.72 46.14 -0.46
C GLY A 746 -12.01 46.56 0.26
N MET A 747 -11.77 47.02 1.50
CA MET A 747 -12.39 48.16 2.21
C MET A 747 -13.59 47.95 3.16
N ASP A 748 -13.25 48.05 4.45
CA ASP A 748 -13.76 49.01 5.44
C ASP A 748 -15.28 49.15 5.66
N MET A 749 -15.80 48.52 6.71
CA MET A 749 -16.15 49.16 8.01
C MET A 749 -16.74 48.14 8.99
#